data_AF-A0A9D6Q747-F1
#
_entry.id   AF-A0A9D6Q747-F1
#
_cell.length_a   1.000
_cell.length_b   1.000
_cell.length_c   1.000
_cell.angle_alpha   90.00
_cell.angle_beta   90.00
_cell.angle_gamma   90.00
#
_symmetry.space_group_name_H-M   'P 1'
#
loop_
_entity.id
_entity.type
_entity.pdbx_description
1 polymer ?
#
loop_
_entity_poly.entity_id
_entity_poly.type
_entity_poly.pdbx_seq_one_letter_code
_entity_poly.pdbx_strand_id
1 'polypeptide(L)'
;MRSIWLLVLALSIAPGVFAQSYVADERLRANRLATLKEQLGNRTDATFTQALDALVASDAPGTLDVWEHALATTDGARRPELLRRFAAVRDRLTRRERIARVVRLATSRAQLARVQQALEEQGGPLNLTLWHTDGDHVVVALSPAAYERLAAAGIAGDVLFNSVSEWQHAQRRGAATAVRIMPHYQSNAAANDHRARILVFDLAAGPVDAAQYLLADHENVVARNDRYLAYLDIVPRHHRHIYLRQRYRQHGLRIVAMLPVDRFDTAGRRFFPELEGSALTIGSAASLDGQFHSYAEVAAELQDLAARYPGIASLSSLGPTYEGREIWALKISRDVTVDDPNKPDVLFTGCHHAREWISVEPPMYFAHRLLDDYATDDSVRYFVDHAEIWIVPIVNPDGLAYSQRSANSAGDSVRYWRKNRRPIRTASCGSGVGVDLNRNYNFMWRLASDRPCPTTFDDQGASDDPGDFQLYRGPSPLSELEVQAIAALTANPAHNFISRVDFHNYSQLVLYPWDFGTSPSADANTQAQLGAMLAQRLSATNGVHYTPEPGVGLYIATGTSVDHAYGVDHTVAAFVWELRPASCCFYVPENQIDPINRESWNGARALLDWSVGPPYLVDVEARQQSAGAAFDAVVYQAGWSDAVNGRTLSVANLAGQLQPGRLRLTLHFSKPMPAGSSPQVTLGRIAPFNEVTATVVAPGEGWQTTLGNDTNNTWIGEVDIPAYGDGTLPWQLAVRVQDGVGSALDAQPATIANYGFGSDHWLDDESGSDLQHLLPTSVSLGPLPSATATTTRVPTPTRTPTRTRSASPTRTATRTRRPTITLTPTWTRRPTRTPTATRTRTSTATRTPSATPTSTRRPTRTRTPL
;
A
#
# COMPACT_ATOMS: atom_id res chain seq x y z
N MET A 1 23.39 -24.42 -72.24
CA MET A 1 22.62 -24.97 -71.08
C MET A 1 23.48 -25.85 -70.16
N ARG A 2 24.65 -25.39 -69.65
CA ARG A 2 25.43 -26.14 -68.63
C ARG A 2 26.09 -25.27 -67.53
N SER A 3 25.71 -23.99 -67.41
CA SER A 3 26.39 -23.03 -66.52
C SER A 3 25.48 -22.35 -65.48
N ILE A 4 24.20 -22.75 -65.39
CA ILE A 4 23.21 -22.15 -64.47
C ILE A 4 22.96 -23.03 -63.23
N TRP A 5 23.30 -24.32 -63.29
CA TRP A 5 23.04 -25.28 -62.21
C TRP A 5 24.01 -25.23 -61.01
N LEU A 6 25.07 -24.42 -61.07
CA LEU A 6 26.05 -24.29 -59.99
C LEU A 6 25.81 -23.09 -59.06
N LEU A 7 24.96 -22.12 -59.42
CA LEU A 7 24.62 -21.00 -58.53
C LEU A 7 23.41 -21.30 -57.61
N VAL A 8 22.54 -22.25 -57.99
CA VAL A 8 21.31 -22.57 -57.24
C VAL A 8 21.59 -23.50 -56.04
N LEU A 9 22.74 -24.19 -56.01
CA LEU A 9 23.12 -25.08 -54.90
C LEU A 9 23.86 -24.38 -53.75
N ALA A 10 24.23 -23.10 -53.90
CA ALA A 10 25.01 -22.34 -52.91
C ALA A 10 24.16 -21.49 -51.94
N LEU A 11 22.84 -21.42 -52.15
CA LEU A 11 21.90 -20.65 -51.31
C LEU A 11 20.98 -21.54 -50.46
N SER A 12 21.22 -22.85 -50.45
CA SER A 12 20.62 -23.79 -49.50
C SER A 12 21.42 -23.86 -48.20
N ILE A 13 21.61 -22.72 -47.51
CA ILE A 13 22.17 -22.73 -46.15
C ILE A 13 21.15 -23.43 -45.25
N ALA A 14 21.55 -24.58 -44.71
CA ALA A 14 20.64 -25.47 -44.01
C ALA A 14 20.03 -24.81 -42.75
N PRO A 15 18.75 -25.11 -42.41
CA PRO A 15 18.14 -24.68 -41.14
C PRO A 15 18.98 -25.03 -39.90
N GLY A 16 19.77 -26.11 -39.97
CA GLY A 16 20.66 -26.55 -38.89
C GLY A 16 21.84 -25.63 -38.59
N VAL A 17 22.32 -24.81 -39.55
CA VAL A 17 23.47 -23.91 -39.31
C VAL A 17 23.04 -22.70 -38.50
N PHE A 18 21.89 -22.10 -38.85
CA PHE A 18 21.28 -21.02 -38.07
C PHE A 18 20.84 -21.49 -36.67
N ALA A 19 20.31 -22.72 -36.55
CA ALA A 19 19.98 -23.29 -35.26
C ALA A 19 21.22 -23.48 -34.36
N GLN A 20 22.35 -23.94 -34.91
CA GLN A 20 23.59 -24.09 -34.13
C GLN A 20 24.21 -22.74 -33.73
N SER A 21 24.21 -21.73 -34.61
CA SER A 21 24.69 -20.39 -34.24
C SER A 21 23.79 -19.73 -33.19
N TYR A 22 22.47 -19.87 -33.32
CA TYR A 22 21.52 -19.34 -32.32
C TYR A 22 21.67 -20.06 -30.97
N VAL A 23 21.78 -21.39 -30.93
CA VAL A 23 21.99 -22.13 -29.67
C VAL A 23 23.31 -21.75 -29.00
N ALA A 24 24.35 -21.40 -29.75
CA ALA A 24 25.59 -20.85 -29.19
C ALA A 24 25.39 -19.44 -28.61
N ASP A 25 24.68 -18.57 -29.33
CA ASP A 25 24.41 -17.18 -28.92
C ASP A 25 23.43 -17.11 -27.73
N GLU A 26 22.44 -18.01 -27.66
CA GLU A 26 21.57 -18.14 -26.49
C GLU A 26 22.28 -18.71 -25.28
N ARG A 27 23.21 -19.66 -25.45
CA ARG A 27 24.09 -20.09 -24.34
C ARG A 27 24.96 -18.94 -23.85
N LEU A 28 25.48 -18.10 -24.76
CA LEU A 28 26.20 -16.87 -24.40
C LEU A 28 25.31 -15.86 -23.67
N ARG A 29 24.07 -15.63 -24.14
CA ARG A 29 23.05 -14.79 -23.48
C ARG A 29 22.73 -15.30 -22.08
N ALA A 30 22.36 -16.58 -21.95
CA ALA A 30 22.03 -17.22 -20.69
C ALA A 30 23.21 -17.18 -19.71
N ASN A 31 24.44 -17.44 -20.17
CA ASN A 31 25.64 -17.33 -19.35
C ASN A 31 25.89 -15.88 -18.88
N ARG A 32 25.66 -14.86 -19.72
CA ARG A 32 25.74 -13.44 -19.29
C ARG A 32 24.71 -13.11 -18.22
N LEU A 33 23.45 -13.50 -18.42
CA LEU A 33 22.37 -13.23 -17.46
C LEU A 33 22.59 -13.98 -16.13
N ALA A 34 23.06 -15.23 -16.17
CA ALA A 34 23.47 -15.98 -14.99
C ALA A 34 24.67 -15.33 -14.27
N THR A 35 25.64 -14.81 -15.02
CA THR A 35 26.79 -14.06 -14.47
C THR A 35 26.31 -12.78 -13.76
N LEU A 36 25.35 -12.04 -14.34
CA LEU A 36 24.77 -10.87 -13.70
C LEU A 36 24.01 -11.23 -12.41
N LYS A 37 23.20 -12.31 -12.41
CA LYS A 37 22.55 -12.83 -11.19
C LYS A 37 23.57 -13.13 -10.08
N GLU A 38 24.66 -13.81 -10.42
CA GLU A 38 25.73 -14.13 -9.45
C GLU A 38 26.46 -12.87 -8.94
N GLN A 39 26.78 -11.92 -9.83
CA GLN A 39 27.50 -10.70 -9.48
C GLN A 39 26.71 -9.75 -8.58
N LEU A 40 25.39 -9.68 -8.76
CA LEU A 40 24.49 -8.90 -7.90
C LEU A 40 24.27 -9.57 -6.54
N GLY A 41 24.35 -10.90 -6.46
CA GLY A 41 23.99 -11.66 -5.27
C GLY A 41 25.00 -11.66 -4.10
N ASN A 42 26.31 -11.51 -4.33
CA ASN A 42 27.32 -11.55 -3.24
C ASN A 42 28.75 -11.10 -3.65
N ARG A 43 28.96 -9.84 -4.08
CA ARG A 43 30.30 -9.33 -4.45
C ARG A 43 30.62 -7.92 -3.88
N THR A 44 31.83 -7.42 -4.18
CA THR A 44 32.30 -6.08 -3.81
C THR A 44 31.51 -4.98 -4.51
N ASP A 45 31.44 -3.79 -3.91
CA ASP A 45 30.61 -2.68 -4.42
C ASP A 45 30.96 -2.30 -5.86
N ALA A 46 32.24 -2.24 -6.23
CA ALA A 46 32.65 -1.97 -7.61
C ALA A 46 32.14 -3.03 -8.62
N THR A 47 32.11 -4.31 -8.22
CA THR A 47 31.58 -5.39 -9.08
C THR A 47 30.06 -5.32 -9.16
N PHE A 48 29.40 -5.02 -8.03
CA PHE A 48 27.96 -4.82 -7.95
C PHE A 48 27.50 -3.65 -8.84
N THR A 49 28.16 -2.48 -8.73
CA THR A 49 27.86 -1.31 -9.58
C THR A 49 28.06 -1.63 -11.07
N GLN A 50 29.17 -2.28 -11.44
CA GLN A 50 29.41 -2.64 -12.85
C GLN A 50 28.37 -3.63 -13.40
N ALA A 51 27.95 -4.61 -12.59
CA ALA A 51 26.89 -5.54 -12.97
C ALA A 51 25.53 -4.83 -13.08
N LEU A 52 25.23 -3.90 -12.18
CA LEU A 52 24.00 -3.11 -12.19
C LEU A 52 23.93 -2.18 -13.41
N ASP A 53 25.03 -1.52 -13.77
CA ASP A 53 25.11 -0.70 -14.98
C ASP A 53 24.94 -1.53 -16.26
N ALA A 54 25.57 -2.71 -16.33
CA ALA A 54 25.37 -3.66 -17.42
C ALA A 54 23.90 -4.16 -17.49
N LEU A 55 23.24 -4.31 -16.35
CA LEU A 55 21.83 -4.74 -16.28
C LEU A 55 20.85 -3.63 -16.69
N VAL A 56 21.12 -2.36 -16.34
CA VAL A 56 20.34 -1.18 -16.79
C VAL A 56 20.46 -0.98 -18.30
N ALA A 57 21.68 -1.17 -18.84
CA ALA A 57 21.92 -1.10 -20.27
C ALA A 57 21.33 -2.30 -21.05
N SER A 58 21.10 -3.43 -20.39
CA SER A 58 20.56 -4.63 -21.02
C SER A 58 19.09 -4.46 -21.43
N ASP A 59 18.79 -4.96 -22.61
CA ASP A 59 17.44 -5.15 -23.16
C ASP A 59 17.20 -6.59 -23.63
N ALA A 60 18.16 -7.50 -23.40
CA ALA A 60 18.09 -8.88 -23.85
C ALA A 60 16.94 -9.65 -23.16
N PRO A 61 16.30 -10.63 -23.82
CA PRO A 61 15.27 -11.46 -23.19
C PRO A 61 15.79 -12.13 -21.91
N GLY A 62 14.98 -12.15 -20.85
CA GLY A 62 15.36 -12.62 -19.52
C GLY A 62 16.13 -11.58 -18.69
N THR A 63 16.24 -10.32 -19.11
CA THR A 63 16.82 -9.24 -18.30
C THR A 63 15.90 -8.93 -17.11
N LEU A 64 14.59 -8.93 -17.33
CA LEU A 64 13.59 -8.74 -16.28
C LEU A 64 13.70 -9.83 -15.19
N ASP A 65 13.92 -11.09 -15.57
CA ASP A 65 14.13 -12.19 -14.63
C ASP A 65 15.45 -12.05 -13.82
N VAL A 66 16.42 -11.25 -14.28
CA VAL A 66 17.63 -10.90 -13.52
C VAL A 66 17.32 -9.78 -12.53
N TRP A 67 16.55 -8.77 -12.92
CA TRP A 67 16.06 -7.73 -12.00
C TRP A 67 15.25 -8.32 -10.86
N GLU A 68 14.24 -9.14 -11.15
CA GLU A 68 13.40 -9.77 -10.12
C GLU A 68 14.22 -10.65 -9.17
N HIS A 69 15.16 -11.43 -9.70
CA HIS A 69 16.06 -12.22 -8.87
C HIS A 69 16.90 -11.33 -7.95
N ALA A 70 17.53 -10.28 -8.49
CA ALA A 70 18.34 -9.35 -7.71
C ALA A 70 17.51 -8.63 -6.64
N LEU A 71 16.28 -8.19 -6.96
CA LEU A 71 15.36 -7.57 -6.00
C LEU A 71 14.91 -8.52 -4.88
N ALA A 72 14.76 -9.81 -5.20
CA ALA A 72 14.40 -10.84 -4.24
C ALA A 72 15.57 -11.33 -3.35
N THR A 73 16.82 -11.19 -3.80
CA THR A 73 18.00 -11.78 -3.11
C THR A 73 19.00 -10.78 -2.56
N THR A 74 18.95 -9.50 -2.94
CA THR A 74 19.95 -8.51 -2.49
C THR A 74 19.70 -8.05 -1.06
N ASP A 75 20.79 -7.80 -0.33
CA ASP A 75 20.78 -7.25 1.02
C ASP A 75 20.04 -5.89 1.13
N GLY A 76 19.56 -5.57 2.33
CA GLY A 76 18.80 -4.35 2.59
C GLY A 76 19.58 -3.03 2.39
N ALA A 77 20.91 -3.06 2.35
CA ALA A 77 21.73 -1.86 2.15
C ALA A 77 21.86 -1.49 0.65
N ARG A 78 21.83 -2.47 -0.24
CA ARG A 78 21.95 -2.27 -1.69
C ARG A 78 20.63 -2.34 -2.46
N ARG A 79 19.62 -3.01 -1.89
CA ARG A 79 18.25 -3.07 -2.42
C ARG A 79 17.66 -1.69 -2.77
N PRO A 80 17.91 -0.59 -2.01
CA PRO A 80 17.52 0.77 -2.39
C PRO A 80 17.98 1.22 -3.79
N GLU A 81 19.27 1.07 -4.10
CA GLU A 81 19.82 1.44 -5.41
C GLU A 81 19.25 0.58 -6.53
N LEU A 82 19.06 -0.72 -6.25
CA LEU A 82 18.51 -1.70 -7.16
C LEU A 82 17.06 -1.36 -7.55
N LEU A 83 16.22 -0.97 -6.59
CA LEU A 83 14.84 -0.56 -6.82
C LEU A 83 14.76 0.73 -7.64
N ARG A 84 15.55 1.75 -7.31
CA ARG A 84 15.60 3.02 -8.06
C ARG A 84 16.04 2.80 -9.52
N ARG A 85 17.09 1.99 -9.73
CA ARG A 85 17.59 1.64 -11.07
C ARG A 85 16.59 0.75 -11.84
N PHE A 86 15.87 -0.15 -11.16
CA PHE A 86 14.83 -0.97 -11.77
C PHE A 86 13.64 -0.14 -12.25
N ALA A 87 13.12 0.76 -11.41
CA ALA A 87 11.98 1.62 -11.76
C ALA A 87 12.20 2.37 -13.08
N ALA A 88 13.42 2.88 -13.31
CA ALA A 88 13.80 3.58 -14.54
C ALA A 88 13.81 2.71 -15.82
N VAL A 89 13.86 1.38 -15.71
CA VAL A 89 13.90 0.45 -16.87
C VAL A 89 12.71 -0.52 -16.92
N ARG A 90 11.97 -0.68 -15.82
CA ARG A 90 10.87 -1.65 -15.63
C ARG A 90 9.91 -1.63 -16.81
N ASP A 91 9.31 -0.49 -17.11
CA ASP A 91 8.25 -0.38 -18.12
C ASP A 91 8.73 -0.78 -19.52
N ARG A 92 9.96 -0.40 -19.89
CA ARG A 92 10.60 -0.79 -21.14
C ARG A 92 10.81 -2.31 -21.21
N LEU A 93 11.29 -2.91 -20.12
CA LEU A 93 11.55 -4.35 -20.03
C LEU A 93 10.25 -5.15 -19.98
N THR A 94 9.26 -4.75 -19.17
CA THR A 94 7.94 -5.38 -19.10
C THR A 94 7.23 -5.38 -20.46
N ARG A 95 7.24 -4.24 -21.18
CA ARG A 95 6.73 -4.17 -22.57
C ARG A 95 7.46 -5.10 -23.52
N ARG A 96 8.76 -5.29 -23.35
CA ARG A 96 9.58 -6.17 -24.20
C ARG A 96 9.47 -7.64 -23.84
N GLU A 97 9.31 -8.00 -22.57
CA GLU A 97 9.44 -9.39 -22.12
C GLU A 97 8.10 -10.05 -21.77
N ARG A 98 7.06 -9.28 -21.42
CA ARG A 98 5.82 -9.79 -20.84
C ARG A 98 4.52 -9.40 -21.55
N ILE A 99 4.46 -8.23 -22.17
CA ILE A 99 3.24 -7.78 -22.88
C ILE A 99 2.96 -8.64 -24.10
N ALA A 100 1.80 -9.31 -24.09
CA ALA A 100 1.47 -10.32 -25.07
C ALA A 100 1.11 -9.70 -26.43
N ARG A 101 1.93 -10.00 -27.45
CA ARG A 101 1.69 -9.66 -28.85
C ARG A 101 0.75 -10.68 -29.47
N VAL A 102 -0.13 -10.24 -30.37
CA VAL A 102 -0.99 -11.13 -31.16
C VAL A 102 -0.25 -11.49 -32.45
N VAL A 103 0.09 -12.76 -32.61
CA VAL A 103 0.98 -13.26 -33.68
C VAL A 103 0.30 -14.40 -34.43
N ARG A 104 0.45 -14.42 -35.75
CA ARG A 104 0.07 -15.54 -36.62
C ARG A 104 1.31 -16.40 -36.90
N LEU A 105 1.41 -17.54 -36.24
CA LEU A 105 2.49 -18.50 -36.46
C LEU A 105 2.18 -19.42 -37.66
N ALA A 106 3.19 -19.66 -38.50
CA ALA A 106 3.13 -20.58 -39.64
C ALA A 106 3.36 -22.04 -39.18
N THR A 107 2.43 -22.56 -38.38
CA THR A 107 2.49 -23.92 -37.83
C THR A 107 1.09 -24.45 -37.56
N SER A 108 0.91 -25.77 -37.66
CA SER A 108 -0.28 -26.44 -37.14
C SER A 108 -0.34 -26.41 -35.61
N ARG A 109 -1.55 -26.50 -35.04
CA ARG A 109 -1.78 -26.61 -33.59
C ARG A 109 -1.06 -27.79 -32.94
N ALA A 110 -0.98 -28.94 -33.65
CA ALA A 110 -0.32 -30.14 -33.14
C ALA A 110 1.22 -30.03 -33.14
N GLN A 111 1.79 -29.27 -34.06
CA GLN A 111 3.23 -28.95 -34.05
C GLN A 111 3.55 -27.91 -32.97
N LEU A 112 2.74 -26.85 -32.82
CA LEU A 112 2.91 -25.86 -31.75
C LEU A 112 2.87 -26.53 -30.37
N ALA A 113 1.90 -27.40 -30.09
CA ALA A 113 1.80 -28.08 -28.80
C ALA A 113 3.04 -28.93 -28.46
N ARG A 114 3.60 -29.65 -29.45
CA ARG A 114 4.83 -30.46 -29.27
C ARG A 114 6.06 -29.58 -29.01
N VAL A 115 6.21 -28.48 -29.74
CA VAL A 115 7.34 -27.56 -29.55
C VAL A 115 7.21 -26.78 -28.24
N GLN A 116 6.00 -26.35 -27.87
CA GLN A 116 5.73 -25.75 -26.57
C GLN A 116 6.17 -26.68 -25.44
N GLN A 117 5.69 -27.92 -25.42
CA GLN A 117 6.06 -28.88 -24.38
C GLN A 117 7.59 -29.06 -24.27
N ALA A 118 8.29 -29.25 -25.40
CA ALA A 118 9.74 -29.42 -25.41
C ALA A 118 10.49 -28.16 -24.91
N LEU A 119 10.00 -26.95 -25.24
CA LEU A 119 10.56 -25.70 -24.73
C LEU A 119 10.30 -25.50 -23.24
N GLU A 120 9.14 -25.93 -22.73
CA GLU A 120 8.76 -25.82 -21.33
C GLU A 120 9.57 -26.78 -20.44
N GLU A 121 9.80 -28.01 -20.90
CA GLU A 121 10.69 -29.00 -20.26
C GLU A 121 12.15 -28.52 -20.16
N GLN A 122 12.60 -27.63 -21.07
CA GLN A 122 13.98 -27.14 -21.14
C GLN A 122 14.22 -25.77 -20.50
N GLY A 123 13.19 -24.94 -20.37
CA GLY A 123 13.34 -23.52 -20.02
C GLY A 123 12.13 -22.89 -19.32
N GLY A 124 11.26 -23.68 -18.70
CA GLY A 124 10.09 -23.18 -17.97
C GLY A 124 8.94 -22.69 -18.87
N PRO A 125 7.78 -22.37 -18.27
CA PRO A 125 6.52 -22.15 -18.97
C PRO A 125 6.63 -21.13 -20.10
N LEU A 126 6.00 -21.43 -21.23
CA LEU A 126 5.95 -20.54 -22.39
C LEU A 126 4.69 -19.69 -22.26
N ASN A 127 4.83 -18.39 -21.98
CA ASN A 127 3.69 -17.48 -21.81
C ASN A 127 2.99 -17.21 -23.15
N LEU A 128 2.16 -18.18 -23.56
CA LEU A 128 1.46 -18.27 -24.83
C LEU A 128 0.02 -18.75 -24.61
N THR A 129 -0.91 -18.10 -25.30
CA THR A 129 -2.33 -18.45 -25.36
C THR A 129 -2.76 -18.64 -26.80
N LEU A 130 -3.21 -19.85 -27.16
CA LEU A 130 -3.84 -20.11 -28.45
C LEU A 130 -5.20 -19.41 -28.54
N TRP A 131 -5.40 -18.60 -29.59
CA TRP A 131 -6.63 -17.85 -29.82
C TRP A 131 -7.48 -18.49 -30.91
N HIS A 132 -6.88 -18.75 -32.07
CA HIS A 132 -7.58 -19.17 -33.28
C HIS A 132 -6.69 -20.07 -34.15
N THR A 133 -7.30 -20.85 -35.04
CA THR A 133 -6.60 -21.74 -35.99
C THR A 133 -7.20 -21.56 -37.37
N ASP A 134 -6.39 -21.20 -38.37
CA ASP A 134 -6.79 -20.87 -39.74
C ASP A 134 -5.94 -21.70 -40.72
N GLY A 135 -6.45 -22.87 -41.11
CA GLY A 135 -5.71 -23.87 -41.89
C GLY A 135 -4.41 -24.29 -41.19
N ASP A 136 -3.29 -24.14 -41.89
CA ASP A 136 -1.94 -24.43 -41.41
C ASP A 136 -1.32 -23.33 -40.51
N HIS A 137 -2.09 -22.31 -40.15
CA HIS A 137 -1.66 -21.23 -39.26
C HIS A 137 -2.39 -21.25 -37.92
N VAL A 138 -1.72 -20.78 -36.87
CA VAL A 138 -2.33 -20.54 -35.57
C VAL A 138 -2.11 -19.10 -35.14
N VAL A 139 -3.18 -18.47 -34.64
CA VAL A 139 -3.09 -17.15 -34.01
C VAL A 139 -3.00 -17.35 -32.51
N VAL A 140 -2.00 -16.72 -31.91
CA VAL A 140 -1.65 -16.81 -30.49
C VAL A 140 -1.44 -15.40 -29.93
N ALA A 141 -1.73 -15.21 -28.65
CA ALA A 141 -1.11 -14.13 -27.88
C ALA A 141 0.05 -14.70 -27.09
N LEU A 142 1.24 -14.11 -27.21
CA LEU A 142 2.43 -14.56 -26.50
C LEU A 142 3.37 -13.39 -26.22
N SER A 143 4.14 -13.49 -25.14
CA SER A 143 5.15 -12.47 -24.86
C SER A 143 6.28 -12.48 -25.91
N PRO A 144 7.02 -11.39 -26.12
CA PRO A 144 8.02 -11.35 -27.19
C PRO A 144 9.18 -12.31 -26.92
N ALA A 145 9.54 -12.54 -25.65
CA ALA A 145 10.49 -13.59 -25.26
C ALA A 145 9.98 -15.00 -25.60
N ALA A 146 8.67 -15.27 -25.47
CA ALA A 146 8.07 -16.53 -25.91
C ALA A 146 8.05 -16.67 -27.44
N TYR A 147 7.84 -15.56 -28.16
CA TYR A 147 7.94 -15.51 -29.63
C TYR A 147 9.36 -15.79 -30.12
N GLU A 148 10.39 -15.22 -29.50
CA GLU A 148 11.79 -15.51 -29.84
C GLU A 148 12.16 -16.98 -29.58
N ARG A 149 11.73 -17.57 -28.45
CA ARG A 149 11.90 -19.01 -28.17
C ARG A 149 11.24 -19.92 -29.21
N LEU A 150 10.08 -19.52 -29.76
CA LEU A 150 9.41 -20.27 -30.83
C LEU A 150 10.10 -20.10 -32.18
N ALA A 151 10.50 -18.89 -32.53
CA ALA A 151 11.25 -18.61 -33.76
C ALA A 151 12.56 -19.41 -33.80
N ALA A 152 13.28 -19.48 -32.66
CA ALA A 152 14.46 -20.32 -32.46
C ALA A 152 14.19 -21.82 -32.68
N ALA A 153 13.02 -22.30 -32.25
CA ALA A 153 12.56 -23.67 -32.47
C ALA A 153 11.98 -23.91 -33.89
N GLY A 154 12.16 -22.97 -34.81
CA GLY A 154 11.71 -23.07 -36.21
C GLY A 154 10.24 -22.71 -36.44
N ILE A 155 9.55 -22.12 -35.46
CA ILE A 155 8.17 -21.64 -35.58
C ILE A 155 8.18 -20.11 -35.71
N ALA A 156 8.27 -19.62 -36.94
CA ALA A 156 8.16 -18.20 -37.27
C ALA A 156 6.68 -17.76 -37.41
N GLY A 157 6.43 -16.44 -37.38
CA GLY A 157 5.11 -15.89 -37.62
C GLY A 157 5.07 -14.36 -37.68
N ASP A 158 3.95 -13.82 -38.18
CA ASP A 158 3.76 -12.38 -38.34
C ASP A 158 3.11 -11.76 -37.10
N VAL A 159 3.69 -10.68 -36.57
CA VAL A 159 3.04 -9.86 -35.54
C VAL A 159 1.87 -9.12 -36.18
N LEU A 160 0.65 -9.43 -35.75
CA LEU A 160 -0.58 -8.79 -36.22
C LEU A 160 -0.93 -7.54 -35.39
N PHE A 161 -0.69 -7.62 -34.07
CA PHE A 161 -0.91 -6.52 -33.12
C PHE A 161 0.15 -6.60 -32.00
N ASN A 162 0.65 -5.45 -31.54
CA ASN A 162 1.72 -5.35 -30.55
C ASN A 162 1.23 -5.56 -29.11
N SER A 163 -0.07 -5.49 -28.88
CA SER A 163 -0.71 -5.88 -27.61
C SER A 163 -2.12 -6.45 -27.84
N VAL A 164 -2.66 -7.11 -26.81
CA VAL A 164 -4.06 -7.54 -26.78
C VAL A 164 -5.00 -6.32 -26.79
N SER A 165 -4.65 -5.24 -26.08
CA SER A 165 -5.39 -3.97 -26.08
C SER A 165 -5.45 -3.33 -27.48
N GLU A 166 -4.35 -3.37 -28.25
CA GLU A 166 -4.34 -2.90 -29.65
C GLU A 166 -5.32 -3.71 -30.52
N TRP A 167 -5.29 -5.04 -30.40
CA TRP A 167 -6.25 -5.91 -31.08
C TRP A 167 -7.71 -5.61 -30.67
N GLN A 168 -7.99 -5.42 -29.37
CA GLN A 168 -9.32 -5.06 -28.88
C GLN A 168 -9.80 -3.71 -29.44
N HIS A 169 -8.91 -2.71 -29.52
CA HIS A 169 -9.24 -1.40 -30.08
C HIS A 169 -9.46 -1.49 -31.60
N ALA A 170 -8.65 -2.27 -32.32
CA ALA A 170 -8.88 -2.56 -33.75
C ALA A 170 -10.21 -3.30 -33.99
N GLN A 171 -10.57 -4.24 -33.12
CA GLN A 171 -11.85 -4.96 -33.15
C GLN A 171 -13.04 -4.03 -32.93
N ARG A 172 -12.99 -3.14 -31.92
CA ARG A 172 -14.05 -2.14 -31.67
C ARG A 172 -14.28 -1.21 -32.85
N ARG A 173 -13.22 -0.89 -33.61
CA ARG A 173 -13.29 -0.12 -34.87
C ARG A 173 -13.71 -0.94 -36.10
N GLY A 174 -14.08 -2.21 -35.93
CA GLY A 174 -14.56 -3.07 -37.01
C GLY A 174 -13.47 -3.57 -37.98
N ALA A 175 -12.19 -3.51 -37.61
CA ALA A 175 -11.10 -3.94 -38.49
C ALA A 175 -11.22 -5.45 -38.81
N ALA A 176 -11.39 -5.81 -40.09
CA ALA A 176 -11.75 -7.16 -40.52
C ALA A 176 -10.82 -8.27 -39.97
N THR A 177 -9.52 -8.03 -39.93
CA THR A 177 -8.53 -8.95 -39.34
C THR A 177 -8.75 -9.16 -37.84
N ALA A 178 -9.03 -8.09 -37.08
CA ALA A 178 -9.28 -8.16 -35.64
C ALA A 178 -10.64 -8.79 -35.30
N VAL A 179 -11.66 -8.57 -36.12
CA VAL A 179 -13.00 -9.16 -35.95
C VAL A 179 -13.00 -10.67 -36.22
N ARG A 180 -12.19 -11.16 -37.17
CA ARG A 180 -12.03 -12.60 -37.42
C ARG A 180 -11.26 -13.34 -36.32
N ILE A 181 -10.37 -12.64 -35.63
CA ILE A 181 -9.53 -13.20 -34.58
C ILE A 181 -10.26 -13.05 -33.24
N MET A 182 -10.74 -14.16 -32.68
CA MET A 182 -11.49 -14.18 -31.42
C MET A 182 -10.82 -15.12 -30.40
N PRO A 183 -10.20 -14.59 -29.33
CA PRO A 183 -9.68 -15.41 -28.25
C PRO A 183 -10.81 -16.10 -27.51
N HIS A 184 -10.73 -17.42 -27.34
CA HIS A 184 -11.74 -18.19 -26.62
C HIS A 184 -12.03 -17.59 -25.22
N TYR A 185 -11.00 -17.25 -24.46
CA TYR A 185 -11.10 -16.69 -23.11
C TYR A 185 -11.74 -15.29 -23.02
N GLN A 186 -11.82 -14.55 -24.13
CA GLN A 186 -12.46 -13.24 -24.22
C GLN A 186 -13.84 -13.28 -24.87
N SER A 187 -14.22 -14.42 -25.44
CA SER A 187 -15.50 -14.57 -26.12
C SER A 187 -16.64 -14.71 -25.10
N ASN A 188 -17.79 -14.09 -25.40
CA ASN A 188 -19.00 -14.26 -24.60
C ASN A 188 -19.47 -15.74 -24.60
N ALA A 189 -18.99 -16.57 -25.54
CA ALA A 189 -19.24 -18.01 -25.55
C ALA A 189 -18.57 -18.74 -24.36
N ALA A 190 -17.38 -18.32 -23.93
CA ALA A 190 -16.73 -18.88 -22.73
C ALA A 190 -17.38 -18.38 -21.44
N ALA A 191 -17.82 -17.12 -21.39
CA ALA A 191 -18.63 -16.60 -20.29
C ALA A 191 -19.95 -17.37 -20.14
N ASN A 192 -20.58 -17.75 -21.26
CA ASN A 192 -21.80 -18.57 -21.33
C ASN A 192 -21.66 -20.02 -20.81
N ASP A 193 -20.44 -20.48 -20.51
CA ASP A 193 -20.19 -21.78 -19.86
C ASP A 193 -20.16 -21.67 -18.32
N HIS A 194 -20.17 -20.46 -17.76
CA HIS A 194 -20.17 -20.20 -16.32
C HIS A 194 -21.36 -19.33 -15.92
N ARG A 195 -21.83 -19.43 -14.67
CA ARG A 195 -22.96 -18.64 -14.17
C ARG A 195 -22.77 -18.29 -12.69
N ALA A 196 -22.94 -17.01 -12.35
CA ALA A 196 -23.12 -16.61 -10.96
C ALA A 196 -24.37 -17.28 -10.37
N ARG A 197 -24.24 -17.88 -9.19
CA ARG A 197 -25.30 -18.63 -8.50
C ARG A 197 -25.13 -18.47 -7.00
N ILE A 198 -26.26 -18.45 -6.30
CA ILE A 198 -26.27 -18.55 -4.85
C ILE A 198 -26.56 -20.01 -4.48
N LEU A 199 -25.52 -20.69 -3.98
CA LEU A 199 -25.57 -22.03 -3.44
C LEU A 199 -26.11 -21.96 -2.02
N VAL A 200 -27.13 -22.75 -1.69
CA VAL A 200 -27.61 -22.90 -0.32
C VAL A 200 -27.12 -24.23 0.21
N PHE A 201 -26.32 -24.21 1.27
CA PHE A 201 -25.84 -25.37 2.01
C PHE A 201 -26.70 -25.64 3.24
N ASP A 202 -26.91 -26.91 3.58
CA ASP A 202 -27.48 -27.31 4.88
C ASP A 202 -26.36 -27.61 5.88
N LEU A 203 -26.26 -26.77 6.90
CA LEU A 203 -25.24 -26.82 7.96
C LEU A 203 -25.48 -28.00 8.93
N ALA A 204 -26.69 -28.56 8.99
CA ALA A 204 -26.96 -29.74 9.82
C ALA A 204 -26.38 -31.05 9.23
N ALA A 205 -25.82 -31.00 8.01
CA ALA A 205 -25.33 -32.17 7.28
C ALA A 205 -23.80 -32.36 7.30
N GLY A 206 -23.05 -31.49 7.97
CA GLY A 206 -21.58 -31.54 8.06
C GLY A 206 -21.04 -30.66 9.20
N PRO A 207 -19.73 -30.71 9.49
CA PRO A 207 -19.13 -29.87 10.54
C PRO A 207 -19.19 -28.39 10.14
N VAL A 208 -19.88 -27.59 10.96
CA VAL A 208 -20.13 -26.15 10.73
C VAL A 208 -18.83 -25.36 10.57
N ASP A 209 -17.80 -25.72 11.34
CA ASP A 209 -16.48 -25.07 11.31
C ASP A 209 -15.77 -25.27 9.97
N ALA A 210 -15.91 -26.44 9.34
CA ALA A 210 -15.26 -26.71 8.05
C ALA A 210 -15.83 -25.80 6.96
N ALA A 211 -17.13 -25.51 6.99
CA ALA A 211 -17.76 -24.60 6.03
C ALA A 211 -17.13 -23.20 6.04
N GLN A 212 -16.62 -22.73 7.19
CA GLN A 212 -15.98 -21.41 7.32
C GLN A 212 -14.60 -21.35 6.67
N TYR A 213 -13.81 -22.43 6.69
CA TYR A 213 -12.50 -22.47 6.05
C TYR A 213 -12.59 -22.80 4.54
N LEU A 214 -13.59 -23.59 4.15
CA LEU A 214 -13.78 -24.08 2.77
C LEU A 214 -14.47 -23.08 1.84
N LEU A 215 -15.24 -22.15 2.42
CA LEU A 215 -15.83 -21.01 1.74
C LEU A 215 -14.91 -19.81 1.96
N ALA A 216 -13.70 -19.90 1.39
CA ALA A 216 -12.52 -19.05 1.65
C ALA A 216 -12.62 -17.56 1.25
N ASP A 217 -13.85 -17.05 1.08
CA ASP A 217 -14.18 -15.65 0.88
C ASP A 217 -15.57 -15.40 1.48
N HIS A 218 -15.62 -14.86 2.71
CA HIS A 218 -16.89 -14.63 3.41
C HIS A 218 -17.64 -13.41 2.88
N GLU A 219 -17.04 -12.55 2.03
CA GLU A 219 -17.79 -11.50 1.31
C GLU A 219 -18.91 -12.16 0.49
N ASN A 220 -18.64 -13.34 -0.10
CA ASN A 220 -19.62 -14.11 -0.87
C ASN A 220 -20.73 -14.76 -0.01
N VAL A 221 -20.72 -14.64 1.33
CA VAL A 221 -21.83 -15.11 2.18
C VAL A 221 -22.98 -14.12 2.08
N VAL A 222 -24.08 -14.57 1.45
CA VAL A 222 -25.24 -13.72 1.16
C VAL A 222 -26.27 -13.73 2.30
N ALA A 223 -26.42 -14.86 2.98
CA ALA A 223 -27.29 -15.02 4.15
C ALA A 223 -26.87 -16.25 4.97
N ARG A 224 -27.09 -16.21 6.29
CA ARG A 224 -26.79 -17.32 7.20
C ARG A 224 -27.79 -17.35 8.36
N ASN A 225 -28.21 -18.55 8.73
CA ASN A 225 -28.87 -18.84 10.01
C ASN A 225 -28.34 -20.17 10.57
N ASP A 226 -28.90 -20.65 11.68
CA ASP A 226 -28.44 -21.87 12.38
C ASP A 226 -28.45 -23.14 11.51
N ARG A 227 -29.23 -23.13 10.42
CA ARG A 227 -29.43 -24.30 9.56
C ARG A 227 -28.88 -24.14 8.14
N TYR A 228 -28.95 -22.94 7.56
CA TYR A 228 -28.61 -22.73 6.16
C TYR A 228 -27.55 -21.64 5.97
N LEU A 229 -26.76 -21.80 4.92
CA LEU A 229 -25.77 -20.84 4.47
C LEU A 229 -25.94 -20.61 2.97
N ALA A 230 -26.18 -19.36 2.57
CA ALA A 230 -26.25 -18.93 1.19
C ALA A 230 -24.90 -18.32 0.79
N TYR A 231 -24.29 -18.86 -0.26
CA TYR A 231 -22.98 -18.49 -0.75
C TYR A 231 -23.00 -18.23 -2.26
N LEU A 232 -22.46 -17.10 -2.68
CA LEU A 232 -22.32 -16.70 -4.07
C LEU A 232 -21.08 -17.35 -4.71
N ASP A 233 -21.26 -18.20 -5.72
CA ASP A 233 -20.17 -18.76 -6.53
C ASP A 233 -20.43 -18.59 -8.04
N ILE A 234 -19.36 -18.63 -8.83
CA ILE A 234 -19.44 -18.70 -10.29
C ILE A 234 -19.20 -20.14 -10.74
N VAL A 235 -20.29 -20.85 -10.97
CA VAL A 235 -20.28 -22.30 -11.24
C VAL A 235 -20.35 -22.61 -12.74
N PRO A 236 -19.74 -23.71 -13.22
CA PRO A 236 -19.94 -24.20 -14.57
C PRO A 236 -21.42 -24.52 -14.86
N ARG A 237 -21.89 -24.18 -16.07
CA ARG A 237 -23.27 -24.34 -16.54
C ARG A 237 -23.70 -25.82 -16.57
N HIS A 238 -22.76 -26.71 -16.83
CA HIS A 238 -22.94 -28.16 -16.79
C HIS A 238 -22.83 -28.69 -15.35
N HIS A 239 -23.89 -28.49 -14.58
CA HIS A 239 -24.11 -28.87 -13.16
C HIS A 239 -23.92 -30.36 -12.79
N ARG A 240 -23.45 -31.22 -13.71
CA ARG A 240 -23.00 -32.59 -13.42
C ARG A 240 -21.49 -32.67 -13.08
N HIS A 241 -20.81 -31.52 -13.01
CA HIS A 241 -19.35 -31.43 -13.00
C HIS A 241 -18.66 -31.91 -11.73
N ILE A 242 -17.44 -32.41 -11.97
CA ILE A 242 -16.43 -32.77 -10.97
C ILE A 242 -16.16 -31.61 -9.99
N TYR A 243 -16.12 -30.36 -10.48
CA TYR A 243 -15.94 -29.13 -9.68
C TYR A 243 -16.85 -29.07 -8.44
N LEU A 244 -18.18 -29.10 -8.60
CA LEU A 244 -19.12 -29.03 -7.46
C LEU A 244 -19.01 -30.24 -6.52
N ARG A 245 -18.54 -31.39 -7.03
CA ARG A 245 -18.29 -32.58 -6.21
C ARG A 245 -17.01 -32.45 -5.39
N GLN A 246 -15.93 -31.96 -5.99
CA GLN A 246 -14.63 -31.75 -5.34
C GLN A 246 -14.69 -30.57 -4.36
N ARG A 247 -15.08 -29.38 -4.82
CA ARG A 247 -15.09 -28.14 -4.03
C ARG A 247 -16.05 -28.17 -2.84
N TYR A 248 -17.20 -28.83 -2.97
CA TYR A 248 -18.24 -28.78 -1.94
C TYR A 248 -18.58 -30.15 -1.33
N ARG A 249 -18.94 -31.15 -2.14
CA ARG A 249 -19.49 -32.41 -1.59
C ARG A 249 -18.49 -33.29 -0.88
N GLN A 250 -17.26 -33.42 -1.40
CA GLN A 250 -16.20 -34.19 -0.73
C GLN A 250 -15.75 -33.53 0.59
N HIS A 251 -16.05 -32.24 0.71
CA HIS A 251 -15.83 -31.38 1.86
C HIS A 251 -16.99 -31.34 2.86
N GLY A 252 -17.94 -32.27 2.74
CA GLY A 252 -19.10 -32.38 3.63
C GLY A 252 -20.20 -31.35 3.37
N LEU A 253 -20.01 -30.40 2.45
CA LEU A 253 -20.99 -29.35 2.17
C LEU A 253 -22.14 -29.88 1.30
N ARG A 254 -23.33 -29.95 1.89
CA ARG A 254 -24.55 -30.46 1.25
C ARG A 254 -25.36 -29.32 0.62
N ILE A 255 -25.15 -29.08 -0.68
CA ILE A 255 -25.96 -28.14 -1.48
C ILE A 255 -27.41 -28.64 -1.52
N VAL A 256 -28.35 -27.85 -0.98
CA VAL A 256 -29.80 -28.07 -1.01
C VAL A 256 -30.53 -27.19 -2.04
N ALA A 257 -29.93 -26.08 -2.48
CA ALA A 257 -30.39 -25.31 -3.63
C ALA A 257 -29.25 -24.61 -4.37
N MET A 258 -29.52 -24.24 -5.62
CA MET A 258 -28.66 -23.40 -6.45
C MET A 258 -29.57 -22.40 -7.16
N LEU A 259 -29.56 -21.16 -6.68
CA LEU A 259 -30.50 -20.11 -7.06
C LEU A 259 -29.85 -19.11 -8.03
N PRO A 260 -30.59 -18.53 -9.00
CA PRO A 260 -30.17 -17.33 -9.70
C PRO A 260 -30.01 -16.16 -8.72
N VAL A 261 -29.03 -15.28 -8.97
CA VAL A 261 -28.76 -14.11 -8.11
C VAL A 261 -29.96 -13.15 -8.10
N ASP A 262 -30.55 -12.90 -9.27
CA ASP A 262 -31.75 -12.08 -9.51
C ASP A 262 -33.05 -12.62 -8.90
N ARG A 263 -33.00 -13.77 -8.20
CA ARG A 263 -34.17 -14.45 -7.61
C ARG A 263 -33.97 -14.83 -6.15
N PHE A 264 -32.86 -14.46 -5.53
CA PHE A 264 -32.55 -14.90 -4.17
C PHE A 264 -33.44 -14.24 -3.12
N ASP A 265 -33.78 -12.97 -3.31
CA ASP A 265 -34.77 -12.19 -2.54
C ASP A 265 -36.12 -12.91 -2.34
N THR A 266 -36.55 -13.70 -3.34
CA THR A 266 -37.84 -14.38 -3.40
C THR A 266 -37.69 -15.88 -3.13
N ALA A 267 -36.78 -16.56 -3.83
CA ALA A 267 -36.58 -18.01 -3.74
C ALA A 267 -35.73 -18.45 -2.53
N GLY A 268 -35.00 -17.51 -1.92
CA GLY A 268 -34.23 -17.71 -0.69
C GLY A 268 -35.08 -17.76 0.58
N ARG A 269 -36.26 -17.09 0.60
CA ARG A 269 -37.15 -16.99 1.78
C ARG A 269 -37.54 -18.32 2.42
N ARG A 270 -37.63 -19.39 1.61
CA ARG A 270 -37.89 -20.77 2.11
C ARG A 270 -36.77 -21.38 2.97
N PHE A 271 -35.59 -20.76 2.96
CA PHE A 271 -34.42 -21.13 3.76
C PHE A 271 -34.07 -20.04 4.79
N PHE A 272 -34.33 -18.78 4.44
CA PHE A 272 -34.07 -17.58 5.23
C PHE A 272 -35.35 -16.73 5.35
N PRO A 273 -36.33 -17.11 6.21
CA PRO A 273 -37.57 -16.34 6.39
C PRO A 273 -37.33 -14.87 6.77
N GLU A 274 -36.22 -14.57 7.43
CA GLU A 274 -35.70 -13.24 7.75
C GLU A 274 -35.46 -12.32 6.52
N LEU A 275 -35.49 -12.87 5.29
CA LEU A 275 -35.50 -12.10 4.05
C LEU A 275 -36.89 -11.53 3.71
N GLU A 276 -37.93 -11.82 4.48
CA GLU A 276 -39.27 -11.26 4.32
C GLU A 276 -39.34 -9.83 4.91
N GLY A 277 -39.65 -8.85 4.06
CA GLY A 277 -39.58 -7.42 4.42
C GLY A 277 -38.18 -6.80 4.27
N SER A 278 -37.12 -7.61 4.40
CA SER A 278 -35.74 -7.23 4.09
C SER A 278 -35.56 -7.10 2.57
N ALA A 279 -35.60 -5.87 2.08
CA ALA A 279 -35.45 -5.60 0.66
C ALA A 279 -33.97 -5.75 0.22
N LEU A 280 -33.58 -6.99 -0.10
CA LEU A 280 -32.43 -7.32 -0.97
C LEU A 280 -32.72 -6.75 -2.38
N THR A 281 -32.65 -5.42 -2.46
CA THR A 281 -33.14 -4.67 -3.61
C THR A 281 -32.05 -4.64 -4.66
N ILE A 282 -32.03 -5.65 -5.53
CA ILE A 282 -31.38 -5.53 -6.85
C ILE A 282 -32.24 -4.52 -7.63
N GLY A 283 -31.98 -3.24 -7.38
CA GLY A 283 -32.88 -2.14 -7.69
C GLY A 283 -33.21 -2.03 -9.18
N SER A 284 -34.50 -1.99 -9.49
CA SER A 284 -34.98 -1.56 -10.80
C SER A 284 -34.46 -0.15 -11.08
N ALA A 285 -33.86 0.04 -12.26
CA ALA A 285 -33.17 1.27 -12.61
C ALA A 285 -34.07 2.52 -12.46
N ALA A 286 -33.57 3.50 -11.72
CA ALA A 286 -34.03 4.89 -11.73
C ALA A 286 -32.81 5.78 -11.87
N SER A 287 -32.72 6.49 -12.99
CA SER A 287 -31.60 7.37 -13.35
C SER A 287 -31.66 8.70 -12.62
N LEU A 288 -30.50 9.19 -12.18
CA LEU A 288 -30.03 10.58 -12.32
C LEU A 288 -28.50 10.55 -12.09
N ASP A 289 -27.77 11.53 -12.65
CA ASP A 289 -26.43 11.31 -13.21
C ASP A 289 -25.30 10.94 -12.24
N GLY A 290 -24.44 10.03 -12.71
CA GLY A 290 -23.23 9.52 -12.03
C GLY A 290 -22.90 8.10 -12.48
N GLN A 291 -22.43 7.90 -13.71
CA GLN A 291 -22.06 6.55 -14.19
C GLN A 291 -20.69 6.13 -13.62
N PHE A 292 -20.52 4.85 -13.32
CA PHE A 292 -19.21 4.29 -12.93
C PHE A 292 -18.19 4.51 -14.04
N HIS A 293 -17.01 5.05 -13.69
CA HIS A 293 -16.00 5.36 -14.68
C HIS A 293 -15.47 4.09 -15.37
N SER A 294 -15.36 4.13 -16.70
CA SER A 294 -14.55 3.15 -17.42
C SER A 294 -13.06 3.47 -17.28
N TYR A 295 -12.22 2.47 -17.56
CA TYR A 295 -10.76 2.68 -17.65
C TYR A 295 -10.35 3.85 -18.56
N ALA A 296 -11.10 4.09 -19.65
CA ALA A 296 -10.79 5.15 -20.59
C ALA A 296 -11.12 6.55 -20.04
N GLU A 297 -12.19 6.67 -19.25
CA GLU A 297 -12.57 7.92 -18.59
C GLU A 297 -11.59 8.24 -17.46
N VAL A 298 -11.30 7.29 -16.56
CA VAL A 298 -10.26 7.46 -15.52
C VAL A 298 -8.92 7.88 -16.12
N ALA A 299 -8.46 7.20 -17.17
CA ALA A 299 -7.18 7.54 -17.80
C ALA A 299 -7.17 8.95 -18.42
N ALA A 300 -8.29 9.40 -18.99
CA ALA A 300 -8.41 10.75 -19.55
C ALA A 300 -8.52 11.83 -18.46
N GLU A 301 -9.26 11.55 -17.39
CA GLU A 301 -9.46 12.47 -16.27
C GLU A 301 -8.19 12.68 -15.45
N LEU A 302 -7.43 11.62 -15.19
CA LEU A 302 -6.11 11.74 -14.55
C LEU A 302 -5.11 12.54 -15.42
N GLN A 303 -5.20 12.43 -16.75
CA GLN A 303 -4.39 13.23 -17.68
C GLN A 303 -4.79 14.70 -17.66
N ASP A 304 -6.10 14.99 -17.61
CA ASP A 304 -6.63 16.34 -17.48
C ASP A 304 -6.28 16.99 -16.13
N LEU A 305 -6.40 16.27 -15.02
CA LEU A 305 -5.99 16.72 -13.68
C LEU A 305 -4.49 17.10 -13.65
N ALA A 306 -3.61 16.23 -14.16
CA ALA A 306 -2.18 16.53 -14.25
C ALA A 306 -1.87 17.72 -15.17
N ALA A 307 -2.64 17.91 -16.26
CA ALA A 307 -2.49 19.04 -17.17
C ALA A 307 -3.02 20.36 -16.59
N ARG A 308 -4.08 20.32 -15.75
CA ARG A 308 -4.63 21.49 -15.04
C ARG A 308 -3.76 21.93 -13.86
N TYR A 309 -3.14 21.00 -13.15
CA TYR A 309 -2.38 21.26 -11.92
C TYR A 309 -0.89 20.88 -12.01
N PRO A 310 -0.13 21.24 -13.06
CA PRO A 310 1.22 20.71 -13.32
C PRO A 310 2.28 21.12 -12.29
N GLY A 311 1.98 22.04 -11.37
CA GLY A 311 2.84 22.38 -10.25
C GLY A 311 2.69 21.43 -9.05
N ILE A 312 1.52 20.81 -8.89
CA ILE A 312 1.17 19.98 -7.71
C ILE A 312 0.64 18.58 -8.04
N ALA A 313 0.53 18.23 -9.33
CA ALA A 313 0.05 16.95 -9.83
C ALA A 313 0.96 16.42 -10.94
N SER A 314 1.34 15.15 -10.86
CA SER A 314 2.15 14.46 -11.89
C SER A 314 1.60 13.06 -12.15
N LEU A 315 1.30 12.75 -13.42
CA LEU A 315 0.79 11.45 -13.83
C LEU A 315 1.94 10.56 -14.34
N SER A 316 2.03 9.36 -13.79
CA SER A 316 2.99 8.33 -14.18
C SER A 316 2.28 7.01 -14.48
N SER A 317 2.86 6.19 -15.36
CA SER A 317 2.48 4.77 -15.45
C SER A 317 3.33 3.97 -14.47
N LEU A 318 2.70 3.08 -13.71
CA LEU A 318 3.38 2.05 -12.93
C LEU A 318 3.71 0.81 -13.77
N GLY A 319 3.37 0.84 -15.05
CA GLY A 319 3.60 -0.23 -16.01
C GLY A 319 2.29 -0.83 -16.55
N PRO A 320 2.40 -1.65 -17.62
CA PRO A 320 1.24 -2.22 -18.28
C PRO A 320 0.77 -3.58 -17.70
N THR A 321 -0.55 -3.79 -17.74
CA THR A 321 -1.26 -5.07 -17.46
C THR A 321 -0.98 -6.16 -18.48
N TYR A 322 -1.43 -7.41 -18.27
CA TYR A 322 -1.28 -8.49 -19.26
C TYR A 322 -1.80 -8.12 -20.66
N GLU A 323 -2.97 -7.48 -20.77
CA GLU A 323 -3.52 -7.08 -22.07
C GLU A 323 -2.88 -5.78 -22.61
N GLY A 324 -2.08 -5.08 -21.82
CA GLY A 324 -1.34 -3.88 -22.22
C GLY A 324 -2.10 -2.58 -22.02
N ARG A 325 -2.89 -2.47 -20.94
CA ARG A 325 -3.39 -1.20 -20.39
C ARG A 325 -2.39 -0.67 -19.37
N GLU A 326 -2.20 0.64 -19.31
CA GLU A 326 -1.36 1.27 -18.29
C GLU A 326 -2.07 1.27 -16.93
N ILE A 327 -1.33 0.98 -15.86
CA ILE A 327 -1.76 1.23 -14.48
C ILE A 327 -1.29 2.63 -14.12
N TRP A 328 -2.23 3.57 -14.00
CA TRP A 328 -1.93 4.99 -13.79
C TRP A 328 -1.81 5.33 -12.30
N ALA A 329 -0.76 6.09 -11.96
CA ALA A 329 -0.57 6.67 -10.64
C ALA A 329 -0.41 8.18 -10.75
N LEU A 330 -1.28 8.93 -10.06
CA LEU A 330 -1.18 10.38 -9.91
C LEU A 330 -0.50 10.70 -8.58
N LYS A 331 0.70 11.30 -8.65
CA LYS A 331 1.39 11.89 -7.50
C LYS A 331 0.83 13.30 -7.27
N ILE A 332 0.43 13.61 -6.05
CA ILE A 332 -0.03 14.92 -5.61
C ILE A 332 0.86 15.38 -4.44
N SER A 333 1.61 16.47 -4.63
CA SER A 333 2.42 17.12 -3.59
C SER A 333 2.78 18.54 -4.05
N ARG A 334 3.17 19.45 -3.14
CA ARG A 334 3.58 20.83 -3.50
C ARG A 334 4.74 20.90 -4.51
N ASP A 335 5.63 19.89 -4.53
CA ASP A 335 6.63 19.73 -5.59
C ASP A 335 6.62 18.27 -6.07
N VAL A 336 5.97 18.03 -7.20
CA VAL A 336 5.90 16.70 -7.83
C VAL A 336 7.13 16.34 -8.67
N THR A 337 8.16 17.19 -8.71
CA THR A 337 9.42 16.95 -9.45
C THR A 337 10.52 16.36 -8.58
N VAL A 338 10.33 16.34 -7.26
CA VAL A 338 11.22 15.77 -6.25
C VAL A 338 10.47 14.65 -5.53
N ASP A 339 11.19 13.58 -5.17
CA ASP A 339 10.76 12.59 -4.18
C ASP A 339 11.48 12.93 -2.87
N ASP A 340 10.74 13.32 -1.83
CA ASP A 340 11.29 13.73 -0.53
C ASP A 340 11.02 12.67 0.55
N PRO A 341 11.99 11.80 0.88
CA PRO A 341 11.79 10.72 1.87
C PRO A 341 11.64 11.23 3.32
N ASN A 342 11.74 12.53 3.57
CA ASN A 342 11.42 13.14 4.86
C ASN A 342 9.92 13.46 4.98
N LYS A 343 9.18 13.48 3.87
CA LYS A 343 7.72 13.56 3.88
C LYS A 343 7.12 12.16 4.09
N PRO A 344 5.92 12.06 4.68
CA PRO A 344 5.09 10.87 4.58
C PRO A 344 4.52 10.70 3.18
N ASP A 345 4.65 9.50 2.62
CA ASP A 345 3.85 9.08 1.47
C ASP A 345 2.55 8.42 1.95
N VAL A 346 1.45 8.69 1.23
CA VAL A 346 0.12 8.14 1.49
C VAL A 346 -0.43 7.54 0.21
N LEU A 347 -0.76 6.24 0.22
CA LEU A 347 -1.24 5.53 -0.97
C LEU A 347 -2.74 5.21 -0.90
N PHE A 348 -3.52 5.65 -1.90
CA PHE A 348 -4.91 5.28 -2.09
C PHE A 348 -5.04 4.44 -3.37
N THR A 349 -5.48 3.18 -3.25
CA THR A 349 -5.66 2.30 -4.43
C THR A 349 -7.10 1.80 -4.57
N GLY A 350 -7.55 1.62 -5.81
CA GLY A 350 -8.87 1.09 -6.13
C GLY A 350 -8.83 -0.10 -7.09
N CYS A 351 -9.90 -0.88 -7.12
CA CYS A 351 -10.14 -1.96 -8.07
C CYS A 351 -8.95 -2.94 -8.22
N HIS A 352 -8.50 -3.52 -7.11
CA HIS A 352 -7.77 -4.79 -7.16
C HIS A 352 -8.68 -5.89 -7.73
N HIS A 353 -9.96 -5.87 -7.33
CA HIS A 353 -11.00 -6.75 -7.84
C HIS A 353 -11.89 -6.04 -8.85
N ALA A 354 -12.07 -6.69 -10.00
CA ALA A 354 -12.74 -6.13 -11.16
C ALA A 354 -14.26 -5.96 -11.06
N ARG A 355 -14.91 -6.65 -10.13
CA ARG A 355 -16.37 -6.57 -9.88
C ARG A 355 -16.75 -5.39 -8.97
N GLU A 356 -15.77 -4.76 -8.35
CA GLU A 356 -15.95 -3.87 -7.19
C GLU A 356 -15.92 -2.42 -7.67
N TRP A 357 -16.79 -2.08 -8.63
CA TRP A 357 -16.68 -0.83 -9.42
C TRP A 357 -16.65 0.44 -8.57
N ILE A 358 -17.36 0.44 -7.43
CA ILE A 358 -17.35 1.57 -6.49
C ILE A 358 -15.96 1.86 -5.91
N SER A 359 -15.05 0.89 -5.84
CA SER A 359 -13.69 1.11 -5.35
C SER A 359 -12.84 2.05 -6.23
N VAL A 360 -13.26 2.30 -7.48
CA VAL A 360 -12.61 3.26 -8.39
C VAL A 360 -12.95 4.71 -8.01
N GLU A 361 -14.14 4.92 -7.45
CA GLU A 361 -14.76 6.24 -7.33
C GLU A 361 -14.15 7.11 -6.20
N PRO A 362 -13.90 6.61 -4.97
CA PRO A 362 -13.24 7.42 -3.94
C PRO A 362 -11.82 7.86 -4.31
N PRO A 363 -10.92 7.03 -4.88
CA PRO A 363 -9.62 7.50 -5.37
C PRO A 363 -9.72 8.66 -6.36
N MET A 364 -10.64 8.59 -7.35
CA MET A 364 -10.87 9.70 -8.29
C MET A 364 -11.40 10.94 -7.60
N TYR A 365 -12.38 10.77 -6.71
CA TYR A 365 -12.91 11.87 -5.90
C TYR A 365 -11.82 12.54 -5.06
N PHE A 366 -10.90 11.76 -4.47
CA PHE A 366 -9.82 12.31 -3.65
C PHE A 366 -8.83 13.11 -4.49
N ALA A 367 -8.48 12.64 -5.69
CA ALA A 367 -7.65 13.42 -6.62
C ALA A 367 -8.29 14.79 -6.93
N HIS A 368 -9.60 14.80 -7.20
CA HIS A 368 -10.35 16.03 -7.40
C HIS A 368 -10.35 16.93 -6.15
N ARG A 369 -10.71 16.41 -4.97
CA ARG A 369 -10.73 17.18 -3.71
C ARG A 369 -9.36 17.77 -3.38
N LEU A 370 -8.29 16.98 -3.49
CA LEU A 370 -6.93 17.41 -3.17
C LEU A 370 -6.41 18.52 -4.09
N LEU A 371 -6.85 18.54 -5.36
CA LEU A 371 -6.37 19.49 -6.37
C LEU A 371 -7.27 20.70 -6.53
N ASP A 372 -8.59 20.49 -6.63
CA ASP A 372 -9.57 21.57 -6.83
C ASP A 372 -9.71 22.42 -5.55
N ASP A 373 -9.59 21.85 -4.34
CA ASP A 373 -9.65 22.62 -3.08
C ASP A 373 -8.29 23.20 -2.64
N TYR A 374 -7.16 22.91 -3.32
CA TYR A 374 -5.81 23.28 -2.85
C TYR A 374 -5.65 24.78 -2.54
N ALA A 375 -6.39 25.63 -3.25
CA ALA A 375 -6.38 27.07 -3.06
C ALA A 375 -7.37 27.57 -1.97
N THR A 376 -8.29 26.73 -1.49
CA THR A 376 -9.48 27.14 -0.72
C THR A 376 -9.74 26.37 0.58
N ASP A 377 -9.20 25.16 0.75
CA ASP A 377 -9.28 24.40 2.02
C ASP A 377 -7.88 24.27 2.63
N ASP A 378 -7.69 24.90 3.79
CA ASP A 378 -6.43 24.93 4.52
C ASP A 378 -5.86 23.56 4.82
N SER A 379 -6.70 22.60 5.23
CA SER A 379 -6.24 21.26 5.57
C SER A 379 -5.79 20.54 4.31
N VAL A 380 -6.55 20.65 3.21
CA VAL A 380 -6.16 20.09 1.92
C VAL A 380 -4.83 20.67 1.45
N ARG A 381 -4.68 21.99 1.50
CA ARG A 381 -3.42 22.68 1.23
C ARG A 381 -2.30 22.09 2.07
N TYR A 382 -2.47 22.03 3.39
CA TYR A 382 -1.48 21.48 4.31
C TYR A 382 -1.11 20.02 4.02
N PHE A 383 -2.07 19.17 3.62
CA PHE A 383 -1.81 17.77 3.27
C PHE A 383 -0.94 17.65 2.00
N VAL A 384 -1.35 18.31 0.90
CA VAL A 384 -0.57 18.36 -0.36
C VAL A 384 0.82 18.98 -0.13
N ASP A 385 0.89 19.92 0.80
CA ASP A 385 2.10 20.65 1.13
C ASP A 385 3.16 19.82 1.86
N HIS A 386 2.73 18.92 2.75
CA HIS A 386 3.60 18.19 3.67
C HIS A 386 3.61 16.67 3.46
N ALA A 387 2.80 16.12 2.55
CA ALA A 387 2.83 14.71 2.16
C ALA A 387 3.13 14.52 0.66
N GLU A 388 3.41 13.28 0.28
CA GLU A 388 3.35 12.80 -1.11
C GLU A 388 2.15 11.85 -1.24
N ILE A 389 1.08 12.31 -1.88
CA ILE A 389 -0.17 11.55 -1.96
C ILE A 389 -0.25 10.85 -3.31
N TRP A 390 -0.35 9.53 -3.29
CA TRP A 390 -0.38 8.68 -4.48
C TRP A 390 -1.78 8.10 -4.69
N ILE A 391 -2.37 8.38 -5.85
CA ILE A 391 -3.69 7.90 -6.23
C ILE A 391 -3.55 6.88 -7.37
N VAL A 392 -3.98 5.63 -7.15
CA VAL A 392 -4.01 4.54 -8.15
C VAL A 392 -5.44 3.98 -8.26
N PRO A 393 -6.36 4.62 -9.01
CA PRO A 393 -7.79 4.28 -8.97
C PRO A 393 -8.14 2.88 -9.51
N ILE A 394 -7.31 2.33 -10.40
CA ILE A 394 -7.56 1.03 -11.03
C ILE A 394 -6.26 0.21 -11.07
N VAL A 395 -6.11 -0.70 -10.12
CA VAL A 395 -5.01 -1.69 -10.11
C VAL A 395 -5.25 -2.84 -11.11
N ASN A 396 -6.52 -3.16 -11.41
CA ASN A 396 -6.93 -4.21 -12.37
C ASN A 396 -7.64 -3.67 -13.64
N PRO A 397 -6.99 -2.85 -14.50
CA PRO A 397 -7.60 -2.31 -15.71
C PRO A 397 -8.25 -3.33 -16.65
N ASP A 398 -7.63 -4.50 -16.82
CA ASP A 398 -8.13 -5.52 -17.73
C ASP A 398 -9.38 -6.20 -17.20
N GLY A 399 -9.41 -6.47 -15.90
CA GLY A 399 -10.56 -7.06 -15.24
C GLY A 399 -11.75 -6.09 -15.24
N LEU A 400 -11.55 -4.82 -14.88
CA LEU A 400 -12.61 -3.79 -14.93
C LEU A 400 -13.22 -3.67 -16.34
N ALA A 401 -12.35 -3.56 -17.36
CA ALA A 401 -12.78 -3.51 -18.76
C ALA A 401 -13.38 -4.82 -19.29
N TYR A 402 -13.31 -5.92 -18.53
CA TYR A 402 -14.05 -7.15 -18.79
C TYR A 402 -15.39 -7.17 -18.06
N SER A 403 -15.46 -6.79 -16.79
CA SER A 403 -16.70 -6.81 -16.01
C SER A 403 -17.72 -5.79 -16.51
N GLN A 404 -17.27 -4.59 -16.91
CA GLN A 404 -18.08 -3.53 -17.54
C GLN A 404 -18.62 -3.88 -18.94
N ARG A 405 -18.32 -5.07 -19.49
CA ARG A 405 -18.99 -5.58 -20.70
C ARG A 405 -20.42 -6.06 -20.44
N SER A 406 -20.81 -6.21 -19.17
CA SER A 406 -22.20 -6.45 -18.76
C SER A 406 -22.72 -5.26 -17.95
N ALA A 407 -24.04 -5.12 -17.89
CA ALA A 407 -24.69 -4.02 -17.16
C ALA A 407 -24.42 -4.11 -15.66
N ASN A 408 -24.39 -2.98 -14.95
CA ASN A 408 -24.13 -2.94 -13.51
C ASN A 408 -25.07 -3.89 -12.72
N SER A 409 -26.35 -3.92 -13.09
CA SER A 409 -27.40 -4.75 -12.46
C SER A 409 -27.44 -6.21 -12.93
N ALA A 410 -26.48 -6.67 -13.74
CA ALA A 410 -26.50 -8.03 -14.30
C ALA A 410 -26.00 -9.10 -13.30
N GLY A 411 -26.84 -10.10 -13.03
CA GLY A 411 -26.48 -11.28 -12.22
C GLY A 411 -25.65 -12.35 -12.94
N ASP A 412 -24.69 -11.97 -13.79
CA ASP A 412 -23.93 -12.89 -14.65
C ASP A 412 -22.43 -13.05 -14.28
N SER A 413 -21.77 -14.02 -14.94
CA SER A 413 -20.35 -14.36 -14.71
C SER A 413 -19.35 -13.33 -15.27
N VAL A 414 -19.82 -12.34 -16.02
CA VAL A 414 -19.00 -11.23 -16.53
C VAL A 414 -19.01 -10.09 -15.50
N ARG A 415 -20.20 -9.63 -15.09
CA ARG A 415 -20.36 -8.57 -14.07
C ARG A 415 -19.71 -8.92 -12.72
N TYR A 416 -19.71 -10.21 -12.36
CA TYR A 416 -19.12 -10.73 -11.12
C TYR A 416 -17.66 -11.21 -11.27
N TRP A 417 -16.97 -10.89 -12.37
CA TRP A 417 -15.56 -11.22 -12.57
C TRP A 417 -14.65 -10.48 -11.56
N ARG A 418 -13.89 -11.19 -10.71
CA ARG A 418 -13.01 -10.62 -9.67
C ARG A 418 -11.56 -10.42 -10.13
N LYS A 419 -10.94 -11.48 -10.66
CA LYS A 419 -9.50 -11.61 -10.94
C LYS A 419 -8.96 -10.68 -12.05
N ASN A 420 -7.66 -10.67 -12.31
CA ASN A 420 -7.12 -10.09 -13.55
C ASN A 420 -7.51 -10.94 -14.80
N ARG A 421 -6.95 -10.65 -15.98
CA ARG A 421 -7.33 -11.31 -17.25
C ARG A 421 -6.27 -12.20 -17.89
N ARG A 422 -5.15 -12.43 -17.21
CA ARG A 422 -4.06 -13.29 -17.68
C ARG A 422 -4.55 -14.75 -17.88
N PRO A 423 -4.47 -15.34 -19.07
CA PRO A 423 -4.75 -16.77 -19.25
C PRO A 423 -3.65 -17.59 -18.56
N ILE A 424 -4.06 -18.58 -17.76
CA ILE A 424 -3.15 -19.45 -17.01
C ILE A 424 -3.19 -20.86 -17.58
N ARG A 425 -2.01 -21.43 -17.83
CA ARG A 425 -1.80 -22.85 -18.14
C ARG A 425 -0.61 -23.34 -17.32
N THR A 426 -0.80 -24.42 -16.58
CA THR A 426 0.25 -25.10 -15.83
C THR A 426 0.23 -26.58 -16.19
N ALA A 427 1.40 -27.15 -16.50
CA ALA A 427 1.51 -28.55 -16.89
C ALA A 427 1.04 -29.52 -15.78
N SER A 428 1.15 -29.10 -14.52
CA SER A 428 0.82 -29.87 -13.32
C SER A 428 -0.53 -29.57 -12.68
N CYS A 429 -1.16 -28.42 -12.97
CA CYS A 429 -2.35 -27.95 -12.23
C CYS A 429 -3.53 -27.56 -13.13
N GLY A 430 -3.40 -27.65 -14.47
CA GLY A 430 -4.50 -27.40 -15.40
C GLY A 430 -4.49 -26.01 -15.99
N SER A 431 -5.66 -25.38 -16.13
CA SER A 431 -5.78 -24.09 -16.83
C SER A 431 -7.01 -23.31 -16.42
N GLY A 432 -6.88 -21.99 -16.43
CA GLY A 432 -7.99 -21.06 -16.27
C GLY A 432 -7.62 -19.66 -16.74
N VAL A 433 -8.28 -18.65 -16.19
CA VAL A 433 -8.08 -17.25 -16.56
C VAL A 433 -8.12 -16.41 -15.30
N GLY A 434 -7.16 -15.51 -15.18
CA GLY A 434 -7.02 -14.58 -14.07
C GLY A 434 -6.33 -15.17 -12.84
N VAL A 435 -5.67 -14.29 -12.11
CA VAL A 435 -5.18 -14.47 -10.74
C VAL A 435 -5.89 -13.45 -9.84
N ASP A 436 -6.22 -13.83 -8.62
CA ASP A 436 -6.69 -12.88 -7.62
C ASP A 436 -5.51 -12.02 -7.17
N LEU A 437 -5.55 -10.73 -7.50
CA LEU A 437 -4.48 -9.80 -7.20
C LEU A 437 -4.30 -9.62 -5.68
N ASN A 438 -5.38 -9.65 -4.91
CA ASN A 438 -5.33 -9.57 -3.46
C ASN A 438 -5.08 -10.95 -2.80
N ARG A 439 -4.54 -11.91 -3.57
CA ARG A 439 -3.94 -13.17 -3.10
C ARG A 439 -2.53 -13.42 -3.66
N ASN A 440 -1.97 -12.45 -4.40
CA ASN A 440 -0.72 -12.63 -5.13
C ASN A 440 0.47 -11.84 -4.54
N TYR A 441 0.28 -11.08 -3.46
CA TYR A 441 1.38 -10.39 -2.78
C TYR A 441 2.29 -11.36 -2.02
N ASN A 442 3.52 -10.92 -1.72
CA ASN A 442 4.59 -11.81 -1.24
C ASN A 442 4.45 -12.26 0.22
N PHE A 443 3.77 -11.49 1.08
CA PHE A 443 3.72 -11.80 2.51
C PHE A 443 2.69 -12.90 2.78
N MET A 444 3.13 -13.98 3.45
CA MET A 444 2.31 -15.16 3.76
C MET A 444 1.47 -15.68 2.58
N TRP A 445 1.99 -15.55 1.34
CA TRP A 445 1.33 -15.93 0.08
C TRP A 445 0.74 -17.35 0.09
N ARG A 446 1.39 -18.25 0.83
CA ARG A 446 1.04 -19.65 0.99
C ARG A 446 1.41 -20.07 2.40
N LEU A 447 0.47 -20.63 3.15
CA LEU A 447 0.76 -21.21 4.46
C LEU A 447 1.59 -22.50 4.30
N ALA A 448 2.42 -22.84 5.28
CA ALA A 448 3.27 -24.03 5.22
C ALA A 448 2.49 -25.37 5.18
N SER A 449 1.20 -25.34 5.49
CA SER A 449 0.25 -26.45 5.31
C SER A 449 -0.11 -26.71 3.84
N ASP A 450 -0.13 -25.66 3.03
CA ASP A 450 -0.76 -25.65 1.71
C ASP A 450 0.26 -26.02 0.64
N ARG A 451 -0.02 -27.05 -0.16
CA ARG A 451 0.91 -27.56 -1.16
C ARG A 451 0.62 -26.97 -2.54
N PRO A 452 1.63 -26.74 -3.38
CA PRO A 452 1.38 -26.33 -4.75
C PRO A 452 0.68 -27.46 -5.51
N CYS A 453 -0.57 -27.21 -5.90
CA CYS A 453 -1.37 -28.03 -6.82
C CYS A 453 -1.77 -29.47 -6.41
N PRO A 454 -2.41 -29.70 -5.24
CA PRO A 454 -3.16 -30.93 -5.03
C PRO A 454 -4.58 -30.70 -4.51
N THR A 455 -5.47 -30.24 -5.41
CA THR A 455 -6.94 -30.07 -5.19
C THR A 455 -7.33 -29.06 -4.11
N THR A 456 -8.60 -28.65 -4.08
CA THR A 456 -9.10 -27.58 -3.19
C THR A 456 -9.23 -28.01 -1.71
N PHE A 457 -8.32 -28.82 -1.17
CA PHE A 457 -8.47 -29.48 0.14
C PHE A 457 -7.53 -28.96 1.22
N ASP A 458 -6.35 -28.46 0.84
CA ASP A 458 -5.40 -27.75 1.70
C ASP A 458 -5.38 -26.24 1.46
N ASP A 459 -6.08 -25.76 0.42
CA ASP A 459 -6.34 -24.34 0.12
C ASP A 459 -6.89 -23.56 1.33
N GLN A 460 -6.04 -22.79 2.02
CA GLN A 460 -6.44 -21.86 3.08
C GLN A 460 -6.21 -20.40 2.67
N GLY A 461 -7.31 -19.63 2.71
CA GLY A 461 -7.37 -18.20 2.40
C GLY A 461 -7.14 -17.81 0.93
N ALA A 462 -6.67 -18.74 0.10
CA ALA A 462 -6.61 -18.61 -1.35
C ALA A 462 -6.60 -20.01 -2.00
N SER A 463 -6.79 -20.08 -3.33
CA SER A 463 -6.78 -21.35 -4.06
C SER A 463 -5.55 -21.55 -4.94
N ASP A 464 -5.10 -22.80 -5.03
CA ASP A 464 -4.03 -23.25 -5.92
C ASP A 464 -4.52 -23.86 -7.25
N ASP A 465 -5.84 -23.97 -7.45
CA ASP A 465 -6.43 -24.38 -8.73
C ASP A 465 -6.52 -23.18 -9.69
N PRO A 466 -5.82 -23.17 -10.84
CA PRO A 466 -5.98 -22.14 -11.87
C PRO A 466 -7.42 -22.01 -12.40
N GLY A 467 -8.21 -23.07 -12.27
CA GLY A 467 -9.64 -23.14 -12.59
C GLY A 467 -10.55 -22.51 -11.54
N ASP A 468 -10.06 -22.16 -10.35
CA ASP A 468 -10.83 -21.38 -9.37
C ASP A 468 -11.13 -20.01 -9.97
N PHE A 469 -12.43 -19.68 -10.08
CA PHE A 469 -12.89 -18.44 -10.73
C PHE A 469 -12.69 -17.18 -9.87
N GLN A 470 -12.52 -17.35 -8.55
CA GLN A 470 -12.47 -16.27 -7.57
C GLN A 470 -11.06 -16.07 -7.00
N LEU A 471 -10.47 -17.11 -6.41
CA LEU A 471 -9.40 -16.99 -5.40
C LEU A 471 -8.04 -17.56 -5.82
N TYR A 472 -7.84 -17.87 -7.11
CA TYR A 472 -6.56 -18.46 -7.56
C TYR A 472 -5.38 -17.51 -7.26
N ARG A 473 -4.46 -17.93 -6.37
CA ARG A 473 -3.35 -17.11 -5.84
C ARG A 473 -2.18 -16.88 -6.81
N GLY A 474 -2.24 -17.48 -8.00
CA GLY A 474 -1.18 -17.42 -9.00
C GLY A 474 -0.17 -18.56 -8.92
N PRO A 475 0.77 -18.65 -9.88
CA PRO A 475 1.83 -19.66 -9.87
C PRO A 475 2.97 -19.39 -8.88
N SER A 476 3.14 -18.14 -8.43
CA SER A 476 4.15 -17.68 -7.48
C SER A 476 3.69 -16.38 -6.82
N PRO A 477 4.26 -15.95 -5.68
CA PRO A 477 4.06 -14.56 -5.23
C PRO A 477 4.59 -13.59 -6.29
N LEU A 478 3.98 -12.40 -6.34
CA LEU A 478 4.28 -11.33 -7.28
C LEU A 478 4.34 -11.82 -8.74
N SER A 479 3.49 -12.77 -9.14
CA SER A 479 3.47 -13.32 -10.50
C SER A 479 2.78 -12.43 -11.52
N GLU A 480 1.93 -11.51 -11.04
CA GLU A 480 1.09 -10.66 -11.87
C GLU A 480 1.66 -9.24 -11.99
N LEU A 481 1.62 -8.70 -13.21
CA LEU A 481 2.17 -7.39 -13.54
C LEU A 481 1.53 -6.28 -12.70
N GLU A 482 0.24 -6.43 -12.40
CA GLU A 482 -0.54 -5.51 -11.60
C GLU A 482 -0.01 -5.39 -10.16
N VAL A 483 0.32 -6.51 -9.52
CA VAL A 483 0.86 -6.55 -8.16
C VAL A 483 2.33 -6.11 -8.13
N GLN A 484 3.11 -6.48 -9.16
CA GLN A 484 4.49 -6.00 -9.31
C GLN A 484 4.58 -4.48 -9.47
N ALA A 485 3.61 -3.86 -10.15
CA ALA A 485 3.55 -2.42 -10.34
C ALA A 485 3.42 -1.68 -9.00
N ILE A 486 2.52 -2.15 -8.12
CA ILE A 486 2.31 -1.61 -6.76
C ILE A 486 3.51 -1.90 -5.84
N ALA A 487 3.96 -3.15 -5.75
CA ALA A 487 5.07 -3.53 -4.87
C ALA A 487 6.39 -2.82 -5.23
N ALA A 488 6.61 -2.47 -6.50
CA ALA A 488 7.76 -1.69 -6.93
C ALA A 488 7.61 -0.18 -6.72
N LEU A 489 6.38 0.34 -6.57
CA LEU A 489 6.14 1.70 -6.08
C LEU A 489 6.43 1.77 -4.58
N THR A 490 5.79 0.90 -3.76
CA THR A 490 5.89 0.95 -2.30
C THR A 490 7.29 0.63 -1.78
N ALA A 491 8.05 -0.23 -2.45
CA ALA A 491 9.42 -0.53 -2.07
C ALA A 491 10.45 0.55 -2.46
N ASN A 492 10.12 1.53 -3.31
CA ASN A 492 11.10 2.53 -3.77
C ASN A 492 11.61 3.37 -2.57
N PRO A 493 12.91 3.36 -2.25
CA PRO A 493 13.47 4.04 -1.07
C PRO A 493 13.44 5.57 -1.13
N ALA A 494 12.98 6.15 -2.24
CA ALA A 494 12.72 7.59 -2.35
C ALA A 494 11.36 7.98 -1.74
N HIS A 495 10.49 6.99 -1.49
CA HIS A 495 9.19 7.15 -0.82
C HIS A 495 9.24 6.54 0.58
N ASN A 496 8.38 7.07 1.45
CA ASN A 496 8.22 6.74 2.86
C ASN A 496 6.73 6.48 3.13
N PHE A 497 6.21 5.37 2.61
CA PHE A 497 4.79 5.00 2.72
C PHE A 497 4.41 4.61 4.15
N ILE A 498 3.96 5.58 4.93
CA ILE A 498 3.53 5.36 6.33
C ILE A 498 2.06 4.94 6.44
N SER A 499 1.22 5.27 5.44
CA SER A 499 -0.19 4.88 5.40
C SER A 499 -0.68 4.50 4.00
N ARG A 500 -1.66 3.61 3.97
CA ARG A 500 -2.26 3.06 2.75
C ARG A 500 -3.72 2.68 2.96
N VAL A 501 -4.57 2.94 1.97
CA VAL A 501 -5.93 2.38 1.88
C VAL A 501 -6.11 1.69 0.54
N ASP A 502 -6.52 0.44 0.60
CA ASP A 502 -7.03 -0.30 -0.55
C ASP A 502 -8.56 -0.34 -0.48
N PHE A 503 -9.19 0.29 -1.47
CA PHE A 503 -10.64 0.31 -1.61
C PHE A 503 -11.14 -0.99 -2.22
N HIS A 504 -12.11 -1.59 -1.54
CA HIS A 504 -12.79 -2.80 -1.92
C HIS A 504 -14.30 -2.62 -1.77
N ASN A 505 -15.10 -3.56 -2.27
CA ASN A 505 -16.46 -3.72 -1.75
C ASN A 505 -16.90 -5.19 -1.86
N TYR A 506 -17.69 -5.72 -0.94
CA TYR A 506 -18.51 -5.01 0.05
C TYR A 506 -18.43 -5.64 1.43
N SER A 507 -18.77 -4.85 2.47
CA SER A 507 -19.26 -5.29 3.79
C SER A 507 -19.42 -4.12 4.80
N GLN A 508 -18.98 -2.90 4.46
CA GLN A 508 -18.83 -1.78 5.40
C GLN A 508 -17.86 -2.09 6.54
N LEU A 509 -16.61 -2.44 6.20
CA LEU A 509 -15.55 -2.76 7.15
C LEU A 509 -14.32 -1.87 6.94
N VAL A 510 -13.58 -1.65 8.03
CA VAL A 510 -12.23 -1.07 8.01
C VAL A 510 -11.29 -2.14 8.56
N LEU A 511 -10.69 -2.90 7.65
CA LEU A 511 -9.80 -4.00 7.97
C LEU A 511 -8.36 -3.52 8.10
N TYR A 512 -7.60 -4.14 9.00
CA TYR A 512 -6.17 -3.88 9.22
C TYR A 512 -5.41 -5.20 9.50
N PRO A 513 -4.06 -5.22 9.46
CA PRO A 513 -3.31 -6.45 9.63
C PRO A 513 -3.61 -7.20 10.94
N TRP A 514 -3.58 -8.53 10.94
CA TRP A 514 -3.26 -9.42 9.82
C TRP A 514 -4.49 -10.11 9.23
N ASP A 515 -4.39 -10.48 7.96
CA ASP A 515 -5.38 -11.26 7.24
C ASP A 515 -5.06 -12.77 7.34
N PHE A 516 -3.77 -13.14 7.34
CA PHE A 516 -3.34 -14.54 7.34
C PHE A 516 -3.47 -15.28 8.68
N GLY A 517 -3.67 -14.59 9.80
CA GLY A 517 -3.64 -15.23 11.12
C GLY A 517 -3.95 -14.32 12.31
N THR A 518 -4.37 -14.94 13.41
CA THR A 518 -4.89 -14.26 14.62
C THR A 518 -3.83 -13.80 15.63
N SER A 519 -2.55 -13.94 15.33
CA SER A 519 -1.47 -13.41 16.17
C SER A 519 -1.33 -11.91 15.89
N PRO A 520 -1.42 -11.01 16.89
CA PRO A 520 -1.39 -9.57 16.64
C PRO A 520 -0.06 -9.12 16.03
N SER A 521 -0.14 -8.05 15.22
CA SER A 521 1.00 -7.24 14.79
C SER A 521 1.72 -6.57 15.97
N ALA A 522 2.93 -6.06 15.75
CA ALA A 522 3.64 -5.27 16.77
C ALA A 522 2.89 -3.95 17.06
N ASP A 523 2.23 -3.40 16.05
CA ASP A 523 1.49 -2.13 16.08
C ASP A 523 -0.02 -2.32 16.24
N ALA A 524 -0.48 -3.50 16.68
CA ALA A 524 -1.90 -3.86 16.72
C ALA A 524 -2.78 -2.86 17.50
N ASN A 525 -2.24 -2.26 18.56
CA ASN A 525 -2.94 -1.22 19.32
C ASN A 525 -3.15 0.06 18.48
N THR A 526 -2.10 0.51 17.78
CA THR A 526 -2.12 1.68 16.89
C THR A 526 -3.07 1.43 15.72
N GLN A 527 -2.98 0.25 15.09
CA GLN A 527 -3.84 -0.16 13.98
C GLN A 527 -5.32 -0.25 14.39
N ALA A 528 -5.62 -0.81 15.57
CA ALA A 528 -6.99 -0.86 16.08
C ALA A 528 -7.55 0.52 16.45
N GLN A 529 -6.74 1.41 17.04
CA GLN A 529 -7.15 2.79 17.36
C GLN A 529 -7.44 3.60 16.10
N LEU A 530 -6.53 3.53 15.11
CA LEU A 530 -6.72 4.17 13.80
C LEU A 530 -7.90 3.57 13.05
N GLY A 531 -8.06 2.24 13.03
CA GLY A 531 -9.20 1.56 12.43
C GLY A 531 -10.53 2.05 13.02
N ALA A 532 -10.62 2.13 14.35
CA ALA A 532 -11.82 2.63 15.03
C ALA A 532 -12.13 4.11 14.72
N MET A 533 -11.10 4.96 14.69
CA MET A 533 -11.21 6.35 14.28
C MET A 533 -11.69 6.47 12.83
N LEU A 534 -11.09 5.73 11.89
CA LEU A 534 -11.49 5.73 10.48
C LEU A 534 -12.94 5.26 10.33
N ALA A 535 -13.30 4.13 10.94
CA ALA A 535 -14.67 3.61 10.94
C ALA A 535 -15.68 4.64 11.47
N GLN A 536 -15.35 5.37 12.54
CA GLN A 536 -16.17 6.48 13.04
C GLN A 536 -16.29 7.63 12.01
N ARG A 537 -15.19 7.99 11.34
CA ARG A 537 -15.13 9.09 10.36
C ARG A 537 -15.90 8.78 9.07
N LEU A 538 -15.81 7.56 8.55
CA LEU A 538 -16.68 7.10 7.46
C LEU A 538 -18.15 7.17 7.89
N SER A 539 -18.46 6.65 9.08
CA SER A 539 -19.85 6.53 9.57
C SER A 539 -20.54 7.88 9.85
N ALA A 540 -19.78 8.94 10.09
CA ALA A 540 -20.28 10.26 10.50
C ALA A 540 -21.16 10.98 9.45
N THR A 541 -21.10 10.57 8.19
CA THR A 541 -21.69 11.33 7.07
C THR A 541 -23.19 11.11 6.90
N ASN A 542 -23.63 9.84 6.94
CA ASN A 542 -24.94 9.42 6.45
C ASN A 542 -25.62 8.34 7.34
N GLY A 543 -25.17 8.14 8.57
CA GLY A 543 -25.72 7.13 9.50
C GLY A 543 -25.47 5.67 9.11
N VAL A 544 -24.57 5.44 8.15
CA VAL A 544 -24.11 4.12 7.74
C VAL A 544 -22.96 3.70 8.65
N HIS A 545 -23.00 2.48 9.19
CA HIS A 545 -22.00 2.00 10.13
C HIS A 545 -20.91 1.21 9.40
N TYR A 546 -19.65 1.61 9.58
CA TYR A 546 -18.48 0.80 9.26
C TYR A 546 -17.91 0.15 10.52
N THR A 547 -17.49 -1.12 10.46
CA THR A 547 -16.91 -1.85 11.61
C THR A 547 -15.40 -2.00 11.46
N PRO A 548 -14.59 -1.65 12.48
CA PRO A 548 -13.14 -1.85 12.48
C PRO A 548 -12.78 -3.23 13.03
N GLU A 549 -11.96 -4.01 12.31
CA GLU A 549 -11.45 -5.30 12.79
C GLU A 549 -10.14 -5.73 12.09
N PRO A 550 -9.33 -6.64 12.67
CA PRO A 550 -8.26 -7.28 11.92
C PRO A 550 -8.86 -8.07 10.75
N GLY A 551 -8.22 -8.10 9.58
CA GLY A 551 -8.80 -8.75 8.39
C GLY A 551 -9.07 -10.26 8.54
N VAL A 552 -8.29 -10.96 9.38
CA VAL A 552 -8.58 -12.35 9.77
C VAL A 552 -9.93 -12.52 10.52
N GLY A 553 -10.48 -11.43 11.07
CA GLY A 553 -11.82 -11.37 11.67
C GLY A 553 -12.94 -11.60 10.65
N LEU A 554 -12.73 -11.12 9.41
CA LEU A 554 -13.62 -11.39 8.28
C LEU A 554 -13.44 -12.84 7.81
N TYR A 555 -12.21 -13.23 7.44
CA TYR A 555 -11.76 -14.62 7.27
C TYR A 555 -10.24 -14.69 7.07
N ILE A 556 -9.62 -15.88 7.24
CA ILE A 556 -8.21 -16.08 6.90
C ILE A 556 -8.01 -15.83 5.40
N ALA A 557 -7.21 -14.85 5.01
CA ALA A 557 -6.77 -14.62 3.63
C ALA A 557 -5.24 -14.61 3.53
N THR A 558 -4.68 -15.00 2.39
CA THR A 558 -3.22 -15.16 2.22
C THR A 558 -2.71 -14.42 1.00
N GLY A 559 -1.52 -13.81 1.08
CA GLY A 559 -0.94 -13.03 -0.02
C GLY A 559 -1.69 -11.73 -0.30
N THR A 560 -2.24 -11.08 0.73
CA THR A 560 -3.01 -9.84 0.59
C THR A 560 -2.10 -8.61 0.53
N SER A 561 -2.64 -7.51 0.00
CA SER A 561 -1.95 -6.24 -0.15
C SER A 561 -1.62 -5.55 1.18
N VAL A 562 -2.52 -5.65 2.16
CA VAL A 562 -2.38 -5.02 3.48
C VAL A 562 -1.39 -5.79 4.37
N ASP A 563 -1.41 -7.13 4.34
CA ASP A 563 -0.37 -7.95 4.96
C ASP A 563 1.01 -7.68 4.34
N HIS A 564 1.07 -7.39 3.04
CA HIS A 564 2.32 -7.01 2.37
C HIS A 564 2.81 -5.61 2.77
N ALA A 565 1.92 -4.63 2.76
CA ALA A 565 2.25 -3.26 3.13
C ALA A 565 2.82 -3.18 4.56
N TYR A 566 2.22 -3.88 5.52
CA TYR A 566 2.75 -3.92 6.89
C TYR A 566 3.95 -4.87 7.04
N GLY A 567 3.87 -6.08 6.50
CA GLY A 567 4.87 -7.14 6.72
C GLY A 567 6.12 -7.11 5.84
N VAL A 568 6.12 -6.34 4.75
CA VAL A 568 7.26 -6.17 3.82
C VAL A 568 7.65 -4.71 3.65
N ASP A 569 6.68 -3.81 3.46
CA ASP A 569 6.95 -2.39 3.19
C ASP A 569 7.04 -1.55 4.48
N HIS A 570 6.67 -2.15 5.64
CA HIS A 570 6.65 -1.52 6.97
C HIS A 570 5.70 -0.31 7.11
N THR A 571 4.69 -0.23 6.25
CA THR A 571 3.58 0.74 6.33
C THR A 571 2.70 0.45 7.56
N VAL A 572 2.88 1.23 8.64
CA VAL A 572 2.16 1.03 9.92
C VAL A 572 0.65 1.12 9.76
N ALA A 573 0.16 2.11 9.01
CA ALA A 573 -1.25 2.42 8.83
C ALA A 573 -1.79 1.88 7.48
N ALA A 574 -1.67 0.57 7.27
CA ALA A 574 -2.25 -0.12 6.12
C ALA A 574 -3.68 -0.61 6.41
N PHE A 575 -4.64 -0.27 5.55
CA PHE A 575 -6.06 -0.62 5.70
C PHE A 575 -6.70 -1.12 4.39
N VAL A 576 -7.67 -2.03 4.50
CA VAL A 576 -8.69 -2.26 3.46
C VAL A 576 -9.97 -1.58 3.92
N TRP A 577 -10.63 -0.81 3.05
CA TRP A 577 -12.00 -0.35 3.30
C TRP A 577 -12.96 -1.11 2.40
N GLU A 578 -13.72 -2.02 2.99
CA GLU A 578 -14.83 -2.70 2.34
C GLU A 578 -16.02 -1.75 2.30
N LEU A 579 -16.27 -1.11 1.16
CA LEU A 579 -17.33 -0.11 1.00
C LEU A 579 -18.73 -0.74 1.04
N ARG A 580 -19.75 0.11 0.86
CA ARG A 580 -21.16 -0.30 0.74
C ARG A 580 -21.38 -1.36 -0.37
N PRO A 581 -22.44 -2.18 -0.28
CA PRO A 581 -23.40 -2.29 0.83
C PRO A 581 -22.87 -3.07 2.06
N ALA A 582 -23.61 -3.03 3.18
CA ALA A 582 -23.30 -3.83 4.38
C ALA A 582 -23.43 -5.35 4.17
N SER A 583 -24.24 -5.77 3.21
CA SER A 583 -24.47 -7.15 2.81
C SER A 583 -24.92 -7.19 1.35
N CYS A 584 -24.92 -8.37 0.73
CA CYS A 584 -24.93 -8.58 -0.72
C CYS A 584 -25.68 -7.52 -1.57
N CYS A 585 -25.11 -7.01 -2.65
CA CYS A 585 -24.02 -7.60 -3.45
C CYS A 585 -23.08 -6.52 -4.02
N PHE A 586 -22.14 -6.92 -4.89
CA PHE A 586 -21.28 -6.00 -5.65
C PHE A 586 -22.03 -5.01 -6.56
N TYR A 587 -23.36 -5.12 -6.68
CA TYR A 587 -24.22 -4.10 -7.30
C TYR A 587 -24.40 -2.92 -6.34
N VAL A 588 -23.81 -1.79 -6.70
CA VAL A 588 -24.02 -0.49 -6.06
C VAL A 588 -24.81 0.38 -7.04
N PRO A 589 -25.97 0.94 -6.67
CA PRO A 589 -26.68 1.92 -7.49
C PRO A 589 -25.84 3.18 -7.71
N GLU A 590 -25.90 3.74 -8.91
CA GLU A 590 -25.13 4.94 -9.32
C GLU A 590 -25.37 6.15 -8.37
N ASN A 591 -26.59 6.33 -7.87
CA ASN A 591 -26.91 7.37 -6.89
C ASN A 591 -26.28 7.19 -5.50
N GLN A 592 -25.57 6.08 -5.24
CA GLN A 592 -24.76 5.88 -4.03
C GLN A 592 -23.30 6.32 -4.20
N ILE A 593 -22.82 6.58 -5.43
CA ILE A 593 -21.42 6.96 -5.68
C ILE A 593 -21.04 8.22 -4.90
N ASP A 594 -21.79 9.32 -5.08
CA ASP A 594 -21.53 10.58 -4.37
C ASP A 594 -21.65 10.47 -2.83
N PRO A 595 -22.67 9.81 -2.25
CA PRO A 595 -22.72 9.51 -0.81
C PRO A 595 -21.52 8.72 -0.28
N ILE A 596 -21.01 7.75 -1.04
CA ILE A 596 -19.84 6.94 -0.67
C ILE A 596 -18.56 7.75 -0.81
N ASN A 597 -18.40 8.51 -1.89
CA ASN A 597 -17.26 9.40 -2.09
C ASN A 597 -17.13 10.43 -0.95
N ARG A 598 -18.25 11.01 -0.49
CA ARG A 598 -18.27 11.88 0.69
C ARG A 598 -17.92 11.16 2.00
N GLU A 599 -18.38 9.92 2.20
CA GLU A 599 -18.09 9.17 3.42
C GLU A 599 -16.64 8.70 3.49
N SER A 600 -16.11 8.20 2.37
CA SER A 600 -14.70 7.83 2.23
C SER A 600 -13.78 9.05 2.36
N TRP A 601 -14.17 10.23 1.85
CA TRP A 601 -13.38 11.46 2.00
C TRP A 601 -13.23 11.89 3.46
N ASN A 602 -14.28 11.73 4.29
CA ASN A 602 -14.17 12.00 5.72
C ASN A 602 -13.18 11.06 6.44
N GLY A 603 -13.11 9.79 6.03
CA GLY A 603 -12.05 8.87 6.46
C GLY A 603 -10.67 9.28 5.94
N ALA A 604 -10.57 9.69 4.68
CA ALA A 604 -9.29 9.99 4.05
C ALA A 604 -8.66 11.28 4.58
N ARG A 605 -9.46 12.32 4.85
CA ARG A 605 -9.00 13.52 5.58
C ARG A 605 -8.40 13.17 6.94
N ALA A 606 -9.02 12.24 7.68
CA ALA A 606 -8.50 11.79 8.96
C ALA A 606 -7.17 11.02 8.79
N LEU A 607 -7.07 10.10 7.82
CA LEU A 607 -5.81 9.39 7.57
C LEU A 607 -4.69 10.34 7.12
N LEU A 608 -4.99 11.32 6.26
CA LEU A 608 -4.04 12.34 5.82
C LEU A 608 -3.58 13.22 7.00
N ASP A 609 -4.52 13.67 7.85
CA ASP A 609 -4.23 14.49 9.04
C ASP A 609 -3.34 13.75 10.06
N TRP A 610 -3.55 12.45 10.25
CA TRP A 610 -2.65 11.60 11.03
C TRP A 610 -1.28 11.43 10.35
N SER A 611 -1.27 11.22 9.02
CA SER A 611 -0.05 10.94 8.26
C SER A 611 0.92 12.13 8.24
N VAL A 612 0.41 13.36 8.13
CA VAL A 612 1.25 14.58 8.24
C VAL A 612 1.71 14.91 9.66
N GLY A 613 1.45 14.01 10.61
CA GLY A 613 1.90 14.09 11.99
C GLY A 613 0.99 14.93 12.90
N PRO A 614 1.22 14.85 14.22
CA PRO A 614 0.52 15.67 15.20
C PRO A 614 0.77 17.17 14.98
N PRO A 615 -0.14 18.04 15.44
CA PRO A 615 0.13 19.48 15.47
C PRO A 615 1.29 19.76 16.43
N TYR A 616 2.10 20.76 16.14
CA TYR A 616 3.10 21.26 17.08
C TYR A 616 3.04 22.78 17.14
N LEU A 617 3.46 23.35 18.27
CA LEU A 617 3.42 24.79 18.48
C LEU A 617 4.65 25.45 17.83
N VAL A 618 4.42 26.45 17.00
CA VAL A 618 5.43 27.21 16.26
C VAL A 618 5.90 28.40 17.09
N ASP A 619 4.97 29.17 17.66
CA ASP A 619 5.27 30.25 18.59
C ASP A 619 4.07 30.62 19.48
N VAL A 620 4.39 31.39 20.53
CA VAL A 620 3.45 31.99 21.49
C VAL A 620 3.79 33.46 21.66
N GLU A 621 2.78 34.31 21.61
CA GLU A 621 2.85 35.71 22.04
C GLU A 621 1.81 35.98 23.13
N ALA A 622 2.23 36.62 24.22
CA ALA A 622 1.35 37.11 25.27
C ALA A 622 1.40 38.64 25.34
N ARG A 623 0.22 39.28 25.27
CA ARG A 623 0.05 40.72 25.38
C ARG A 623 -0.81 41.09 26.57
N GLN A 624 -0.35 42.03 27.38
CA GLN A 624 -1.10 42.57 28.53
C GLN A 624 -1.97 43.74 28.09
N GLN A 625 -3.18 43.86 28.66
CA GLN A 625 -4.02 45.03 28.49
C GLN A 625 -3.54 46.18 29.39
N SER A 626 -3.12 47.30 28.80
CA SER A 626 -2.87 48.54 29.55
C SER A 626 -4.18 49.16 30.04
N ALA A 627 -4.13 49.91 31.15
CA ALA A 627 -5.32 50.39 31.86
C ALA A 627 -6.29 51.22 30.98
N GLY A 628 -7.36 50.57 30.50
CA GLY A 628 -8.39 51.17 29.64
C GLY A 628 -8.10 51.13 28.13
N ALA A 629 -7.04 50.46 27.68
CA ALA A 629 -6.58 50.45 26.28
C ALA A 629 -6.66 49.06 25.62
N ALA A 630 -6.08 48.93 24.42
CA ALA A 630 -5.92 47.64 23.73
C ALA A 630 -4.85 46.75 24.38
N PHE A 631 -4.70 45.52 23.88
CA PHE A 631 -3.59 44.63 24.23
C PHE A 631 -2.31 45.08 23.51
N ASP A 632 -1.65 46.11 24.05
CA ASP A 632 -0.53 46.82 23.41
C ASP A 632 0.85 46.36 23.88
N ALA A 633 1.00 45.99 25.16
CA ALA A 633 2.28 45.57 25.74
C ALA A 633 2.57 44.07 25.54
N VAL A 634 3.57 43.72 24.73
CA VAL A 634 4.10 42.34 24.66
C VAL A 634 4.87 42.04 25.95
N VAL A 635 4.41 41.05 26.70
CA VAL A 635 4.97 40.65 28.00
C VAL A 635 5.70 39.31 27.94
N TYR A 636 5.38 38.47 26.95
CA TYR A 636 6.10 37.25 26.64
C TYR A 636 6.03 36.98 25.14
N GLN A 637 7.13 36.54 24.53
CA GLN A 637 7.14 35.99 23.19
C GLN A 637 8.16 34.85 23.13
N ALA A 638 7.79 33.72 22.55
CA ALA A 638 8.71 32.61 22.35
C ALA A 638 8.36 31.82 21.09
N GLY A 639 9.38 31.45 20.31
CA GLY A 639 9.23 30.70 19.07
C GLY A 639 10.16 29.50 19.04
N TRP A 640 9.69 28.40 18.45
CA TRP A 640 10.44 27.17 18.25
C TRP A 640 11.04 27.16 16.85
N SER A 641 12.28 26.69 16.76
CA SER A 641 13.01 26.50 15.50
C SER A 641 13.53 25.08 15.43
N ASP A 642 13.40 24.44 14.27
CA ASP A 642 13.78 23.04 14.13
C ASP A 642 15.29 22.91 13.96
N ALA A 643 15.91 21.99 14.71
CA ALA A 643 17.33 21.67 14.61
C ALA A 643 17.54 20.16 14.50
N VAL A 644 18.76 19.76 14.10
CA VAL A 644 19.11 18.36 13.75
C VAL A 644 18.83 17.36 14.88
N ASN A 645 18.81 17.81 16.14
CA ASN A 645 18.57 16.99 17.32
C ASN A 645 17.28 17.39 18.07
N GLY A 646 16.27 17.91 17.37
CA GLY A 646 14.99 18.36 17.94
C GLY A 646 14.79 19.87 17.91
N ARG A 647 13.67 20.34 18.47
CA ARG A 647 13.22 21.73 18.36
C ARG A 647 13.84 22.61 19.44
N THR A 648 14.41 23.75 19.05
CA THR A 648 15.05 24.74 19.94
C THR A 648 14.14 25.94 20.16
N LEU A 649 13.83 26.23 21.43
CA LEU A 649 13.02 27.38 21.83
C LEU A 649 13.88 28.65 21.98
N SER A 650 13.44 29.75 21.38
CA SER A 650 13.98 31.09 21.57
C SER A 650 12.96 31.99 22.27
N VAL A 651 13.32 32.59 23.41
CA VAL A 651 12.44 33.45 24.20
C VAL A 651 12.88 34.92 24.10
N ALA A 652 12.00 35.78 23.61
CA ALA A 652 12.18 37.24 23.62
C ALA A 652 11.45 37.83 24.84
N ASN A 653 12.19 38.03 25.93
CA ASN A 653 11.63 38.47 27.21
C ASN A 653 11.70 40.01 27.33
N LEU A 654 10.56 40.69 27.14
CA LEU A 654 10.49 42.16 26.99
C LEU A 654 9.82 42.92 28.15
N ALA A 655 9.27 42.22 29.15
CA ALA A 655 8.76 42.83 30.38
C ALA A 655 9.22 42.02 31.60
N GLY A 656 9.57 42.70 32.70
CA GLY A 656 10.16 42.05 33.88
C GLY A 656 9.18 41.26 34.76
N GLN A 657 7.90 41.62 34.78
CA GLN A 657 6.87 40.88 35.53
C GLN A 657 5.47 41.05 34.90
N LEU A 658 4.75 39.93 34.73
CA LEU A 658 3.31 39.91 34.41
C LEU A 658 2.51 40.61 35.51
N GLN A 659 1.71 41.62 35.12
CA GLN A 659 0.87 42.39 36.03
C GLN A 659 -0.52 41.73 36.20
N PRO A 660 -1.27 42.07 37.26
CA PRO A 660 -2.69 41.73 37.35
C PRO A 660 -3.53 42.42 36.27
N GLY A 661 -4.59 41.77 35.80
CA GLY A 661 -5.49 42.25 34.73
C GLY A 661 -5.51 41.32 33.51
N ARG A 662 -6.21 41.70 32.44
CA ARG A 662 -6.34 40.84 31.25
C ARG A 662 -5.02 40.65 30.50
N LEU A 663 -4.79 39.40 30.11
CA LEU A 663 -3.75 38.93 29.23
C LEU A 663 -4.40 38.28 28.00
N ARG A 664 -3.93 38.63 26.81
CA ARG A 664 -4.27 37.94 25.56
C ARG A 664 -3.11 37.04 25.17
N LEU A 665 -3.42 35.78 24.86
CA LEU A 665 -2.50 34.78 24.35
C LEU A 665 -2.80 34.56 22.87
N THR A 666 -1.77 34.54 22.05
CA THR A 666 -1.80 34.14 20.64
C THR A 666 -0.91 32.92 20.48
N LEU A 667 -1.45 31.85 19.90
CA LEU A 667 -0.77 30.58 19.65
C LEU A 667 -0.75 30.32 18.14
N HIS A 668 0.43 30.04 17.59
CA HIS A 668 0.57 29.61 16.19
C HIS A 668 0.97 28.14 16.16
N PHE A 669 0.18 27.30 15.48
CA PHE A 669 0.47 25.88 15.28
C PHE A 669 0.98 25.60 13.87
N SER A 670 1.67 24.47 13.71
CA SER A 670 2.24 24.02 12.44
C SER A 670 1.18 23.74 11.39
N LYS A 671 0.09 23.06 11.77
CA LYS A 671 -1.00 22.68 10.88
C LYS A 671 -2.32 23.38 11.21
N PRO A 672 -3.20 23.59 10.20
CA PRO A 672 -4.57 24.04 10.42
C PRO A 672 -5.35 23.03 11.25
N MET A 673 -6.13 23.53 12.20
CA MET A 673 -6.89 22.73 13.15
C MET A 673 -8.38 22.75 12.76
N PRO A 674 -9.11 21.61 12.85
CA PRO A 674 -10.53 21.58 12.48
C PRO A 674 -11.39 22.51 13.35
N ALA A 675 -12.43 23.10 12.74
CA ALA A 675 -13.39 23.94 13.44
C ALA A 675 -13.98 23.21 14.67
N GLY A 676 -13.85 23.81 15.84
CA GLY A 676 -14.26 23.24 17.13
C GLY A 676 -13.14 22.55 17.94
N SER A 677 -11.97 22.26 17.35
CA SER A 677 -10.81 21.71 18.07
C SER A 677 -10.01 22.80 18.82
N SER A 678 -10.65 23.43 19.82
CA SER A 678 -9.99 24.46 20.63
C SER A 678 -8.85 23.88 21.48
N PRO A 679 -7.66 24.51 21.51
CA PRO A 679 -6.62 24.14 22.46
C PRO A 679 -7.08 24.40 23.91
N GLN A 680 -6.76 23.50 24.82
CA GLN A 680 -6.86 23.72 26.25
C GLN A 680 -5.57 24.36 26.74
N VAL A 681 -5.68 25.52 27.39
CA VAL A 681 -4.52 26.30 27.83
C VAL A 681 -4.72 26.71 29.28
N THR A 682 -3.74 26.37 30.10
CA THR A 682 -3.74 26.63 31.53
C THR A 682 -2.56 27.54 31.86
N LEU A 683 -2.82 28.60 32.63
CA LEU A 683 -1.78 29.43 33.22
C LEU A 683 -1.80 29.27 34.74
N GLY A 684 -0.63 28.99 35.34
CA GLY A 684 -0.54 28.75 36.79
C GLY A 684 0.84 29.04 37.39
N ARG A 685 0.94 28.98 38.71
CA ARG A 685 2.20 28.98 39.48
C ARG A 685 2.19 27.74 40.38
N ILE A 686 3.29 26.98 40.45
CA ILE A 686 3.25 25.65 41.09
C ILE A 686 2.95 25.74 42.61
N ALA A 687 1.86 25.07 43.00
CA ALA A 687 1.44 24.61 44.33
C ALA A 687 1.20 25.67 45.46
N PRO A 688 0.01 25.69 46.10
CA PRO A 688 -1.22 25.00 45.68
C PRO A 688 -1.74 25.58 44.37
N PHE A 689 -2.24 24.71 43.49
CA PHE A 689 -2.60 25.03 42.11
C PHE A 689 -3.76 26.05 42.05
N ASN A 690 -3.41 27.31 41.86
CA ASN A 690 -4.31 28.34 41.39
C ASN A 690 -4.38 28.27 39.87
N GLU A 691 -5.13 27.31 39.34
CA GLU A 691 -5.38 27.19 37.91
C GLU A 691 -6.28 28.34 37.45
N VAL A 692 -5.75 29.18 36.55
CA VAL A 692 -6.60 30.06 35.74
C VAL A 692 -6.61 29.49 34.33
N THR A 693 -7.67 28.77 34.01
CA THR A 693 -7.99 28.38 32.64
C THR A 693 -8.41 29.63 31.87
N ALA A 694 -7.86 29.85 30.68
CA ALA A 694 -8.31 30.93 29.81
C ALA A 694 -9.78 30.73 29.43
N THR A 695 -10.58 31.81 29.42
CA THR A 695 -12.03 31.74 29.22
C THR A 695 -12.50 32.60 28.03
N VAL A 696 -13.64 32.22 27.48
CA VAL A 696 -14.12 32.65 26.15
C VAL A 696 -14.48 34.13 26.10
N VAL A 697 -14.06 34.80 25.02
CA VAL A 697 -14.54 36.15 24.66
C VAL A 697 -15.56 36.02 23.52
N ALA A 698 -16.84 36.12 23.87
CA ALA A 698 -17.96 35.87 22.95
C ALA A 698 -18.26 37.06 22.01
N PRO A 699 -18.92 36.83 20.84
CA PRO A 699 -19.47 35.57 20.34
C PRO A 699 -18.82 35.08 19.03
N GLY A 700 -18.64 33.77 18.80
CA GLY A 700 -18.85 32.63 19.70
C GLY A 700 -18.65 31.27 18.99
N GLU A 701 -18.05 30.24 19.59
CA GLU A 701 -17.44 30.12 20.93
C GLU A 701 -16.24 29.18 20.89
N GLY A 702 -15.22 29.45 21.72
CA GLY A 702 -13.93 28.74 21.73
C GLY A 702 -12.76 29.73 21.79
N TRP A 703 -11.53 29.22 21.61
CA TRP A 703 -10.42 30.08 21.18
C TRP A 703 -10.76 30.64 19.79
N GLN A 704 -10.47 31.91 19.52
CA GLN A 704 -10.73 32.49 18.20
C GLN A 704 -9.61 32.12 17.23
N THR A 705 -9.92 31.47 16.11
CA THR A 705 -9.02 31.59 14.96
C THR A 705 -9.08 33.03 14.45
N THR A 706 -7.95 33.60 14.01
CA THR A 706 -7.89 35.03 13.66
C THR A 706 -8.80 35.37 12.49
N LEU A 707 -9.90 36.08 12.76
CA LEU A 707 -10.61 36.89 11.78
C LEU A 707 -9.64 37.90 11.15
N GLY A 708 -9.07 37.56 9.99
CA GLY A 708 -8.14 38.40 9.23
C GLY A 708 -6.88 37.71 8.69
N ASN A 709 -6.63 36.44 9.05
CA ASN A 709 -5.65 35.60 8.36
C ASN A 709 -6.35 34.32 7.91
N ASP A 710 -6.24 33.98 6.63
CA ASP A 710 -7.00 32.91 5.97
C ASP A 710 -6.48 31.48 6.30
N THR A 711 -5.99 31.26 7.53
CA THR A 711 -5.40 29.98 7.97
C THR A 711 -5.86 29.57 9.37
N ASN A 712 -6.55 28.44 9.50
CA ASN A 712 -7.07 27.89 10.78
C ASN A 712 -5.98 27.33 11.74
N ASN A 713 -4.76 27.87 11.71
CA ASN A 713 -3.62 27.44 12.54
C ASN A 713 -3.24 28.44 13.66
N THR A 714 -3.87 29.63 13.66
CA THR A 714 -3.65 30.68 14.66
C THR A 714 -4.81 30.66 15.66
N TRP A 715 -4.55 30.75 16.97
CA TRP A 715 -5.59 30.76 18.01
C TRP A 715 -5.35 31.85 19.05
N ILE A 716 -6.40 32.62 19.36
CA ILE A 716 -6.38 33.71 20.34
C ILE A 716 -7.35 33.41 21.50
N GLY A 717 -6.87 33.64 22.72
CA GLY A 717 -7.66 33.53 23.96
C GLY A 717 -7.29 34.63 24.96
N GLU A 718 -8.20 34.94 25.88
CA GLU A 718 -7.96 35.91 26.96
C GLU A 718 -8.06 35.21 28.32
N VAL A 719 -7.29 35.71 29.28
CA VAL A 719 -7.26 35.24 30.67
C VAL A 719 -7.08 36.42 31.61
N ASP A 720 -7.87 36.46 32.69
CA ASP A 720 -7.69 37.45 33.76
C ASP A 720 -6.58 36.98 34.70
N ILE A 721 -5.50 37.75 34.80
CA ILE A 721 -4.41 37.52 35.75
C ILE A 721 -4.83 38.12 37.10
N PRO A 722 -5.14 37.32 38.13
CA PRO A 722 -5.49 37.86 39.45
C PRO A 722 -4.26 38.41 40.17
N ALA A 723 -4.50 39.25 41.19
CA ALA A 723 -3.45 39.78 42.05
C ALA A 723 -2.93 38.71 43.02
N TYR A 724 -1.96 37.88 42.58
CA TYR A 724 -1.28 36.92 43.44
C TYR A 724 -0.08 37.52 44.19
N GLY A 725 0.10 37.04 45.43
CA GLY A 725 1.09 37.55 46.39
C GLY A 725 2.56 37.36 45.97
N ASP A 726 3.39 38.23 46.57
CA ASP A 726 4.85 38.40 46.57
C ASP A 726 5.67 38.35 45.26
N GLY A 727 5.13 37.77 44.18
CA GLY A 727 5.77 37.74 42.87
C GLY A 727 7.00 36.82 42.77
N THR A 728 7.23 35.93 43.74
CA THR A 728 8.45 35.10 43.83
C THR A 728 8.43 33.85 42.95
N LEU A 729 7.25 33.33 42.59
CA LEU A 729 7.10 32.12 41.77
C LEU A 729 6.86 32.46 40.28
N PRO A 730 7.52 31.74 39.34
CA PRO A 730 7.30 31.94 37.91
C PRO A 730 5.89 31.50 37.49
N TRP A 731 5.35 32.16 36.47
CA TRP A 731 4.14 31.68 35.79
C TRP A 731 4.51 30.57 34.80
N GLN A 732 3.63 29.60 34.63
CA GLN A 732 3.77 28.50 33.68
C GLN A 732 2.56 28.47 32.75
N LEU A 733 2.82 28.50 31.44
CA LEU A 733 1.84 28.20 30.40
C LEU A 733 1.95 26.71 30.03
N ALA A 734 0.85 25.99 30.12
CA ALA A 734 0.71 24.65 29.56
C ALA A 734 -0.32 24.68 28.42
N VAL A 735 0.05 24.16 27.24
CA VAL A 735 -0.84 24.02 26.08
C VAL A 735 -1.08 22.54 25.83
N ARG A 736 -2.35 22.12 25.84
CA ARG A 736 -2.81 20.79 25.43
C ARG A 736 -3.74 20.97 24.23
N VAL A 737 -3.44 20.31 23.12
CA VAL A 737 -4.35 20.27 21.97
C VAL A 737 -4.40 18.86 21.43
N GLN A 738 -5.56 18.51 20.90
CA GLN A 738 -5.80 17.32 20.08
C GLN A 738 -6.33 17.80 18.73
N ASP A 739 -5.88 17.18 17.65
CA ASP A 739 -6.36 17.48 16.29
C ASP A 739 -7.68 16.77 15.94
N GLY A 740 -8.04 16.80 14.66
CA GLY A 740 -9.25 16.15 14.14
C GLY A 740 -9.25 14.62 14.28
N VAL A 741 -8.11 14.03 14.60
CA VAL A 741 -7.94 12.59 14.79
C VAL A 741 -7.64 12.19 16.24
N GLY A 742 -7.57 13.16 17.15
CA GLY A 742 -7.27 12.93 18.56
C GLY A 742 -5.76 12.78 18.83
N SER A 743 -4.90 12.97 17.83
CA SER A 743 -3.46 13.03 18.04
C SER A 743 -3.13 14.26 18.89
N ALA A 744 -2.44 14.01 20.00
CA ALA A 744 -2.00 15.08 20.90
C ALA A 744 -0.89 15.91 20.23
N LEU A 745 -0.69 17.14 20.73
CA LEU A 745 0.47 17.96 20.42
C LEU A 745 1.78 17.15 20.43
N ASP A 746 2.66 17.34 19.44
CA ASP A 746 4.03 16.81 19.53
C ASP A 746 4.71 17.33 20.80
N ALA A 747 5.18 16.41 21.63
CA ALA A 747 5.74 16.68 22.94
C ALA A 747 7.28 16.75 22.95
N GLN A 748 7.97 16.64 21.81
CA GLN A 748 9.44 16.76 21.73
C GLN A 748 9.93 18.17 21.31
N PRO A 749 10.38 19.04 22.25
CA PRO A 749 10.16 19.03 23.70
C PRO A 749 8.98 19.95 24.10
N ALA A 750 8.26 19.55 25.14
CA ALA A 750 6.95 20.08 25.54
C ALA A 750 6.87 21.60 25.72
N THR A 751 5.71 22.16 25.32
CA THR A 751 5.33 23.54 25.59
C THR A 751 5.01 23.74 27.07
N ILE A 752 6.05 23.97 27.87
CA ILE A 752 5.93 24.60 29.19
C ILE A 752 6.73 25.90 29.15
N ALA A 753 6.05 27.04 29.13
CA ALA A 753 6.71 28.32 29.24
C ALA A 753 6.76 28.78 30.70
N ASN A 754 7.87 28.53 31.40
CA ASN A 754 8.20 29.28 32.63
C ASN A 754 8.51 30.73 32.23
N TYR A 755 7.67 31.64 32.68
CA TYR A 755 7.96 33.05 32.78
C TYR A 755 8.59 33.33 34.15
N GLY A 756 9.93 33.36 34.18
CA GLY A 756 10.74 33.67 35.35
C GLY A 756 11.86 34.68 35.01
N PHE A 757 12.43 35.31 36.04
CA PHE A 757 13.51 36.28 35.87
C PHE A 757 14.82 35.61 35.41
N GLY A 758 15.02 35.52 34.09
CA GLY A 758 16.35 35.50 33.47
C GLY A 758 17.23 34.27 33.71
N SER A 759 16.70 33.05 33.55
CA SER A 759 17.55 31.84 33.46
C SER A 759 17.00 30.83 32.45
N ASP A 760 17.80 30.53 31.43
CA ASP A 760 17.59 29.41 30.52
C ASP A 760 17.76 28.07 31.27
N HIS A 761 16.91 27.07 31.00
CA HIS A 761 17.16 25.61 31.01
C HIS A 761 15.84 24.83 31.15
N TRP A 762 15.71 23.73 30.39
CA TRP A 762 14.62 22.75 30.49
C TRP A 762 15.20 21.33 30.44
N LEU A 763 14.56 20.38 31.13
CA LEU A 763 14.98 18.98 31.21
C LEU A 763 13.83 18.04 30.84
N ASP A 764 14.23 16.84 30.46
CA ASP A 764 13.49 15.83 29.69
C ASP A 764 13.19 14.59 30.55
N ASP A 765 11.99 14.03 30.44
CA ASP A 765 11.78 12.59 30.68
C ASP A 765 10.69 12.01 29.74
N GLU A 766 11.06 10.91 29.08
CA GLU A 766 10.19 10.10 28.24
C GLU A 766 9.66 8.89 29.01
N SER A 767 8.39 8.89 29.42
CA SER A 767 7.55 7.67 29.34
C SER A 767 6.07 7.96 29.55
N GLY A 768 5.27 7.86 28.47
CA GLY A 768 3.83 8.00 28.53
C GLY A 768 3.13 6.78 29.19
N SER A 769 3.03 6.78 30.52
CA SER A 769 2.06 5.95 31.25
C SER A 769 1.66 6.60 32.58
N ASP A 770 0.36 6.48 32.94
CA ASP A 770 -0.31 6.98 34.16
C ASP A 770 -0.58 8.49 34.30
N LEU A 771 -1.74 8.92 33.77
CA LEU A 771 -2.43 10.16 34.16
C LEU A 771 -3.21 10.05 35.50
N GLN A 772 -2.95 9.05 36.36
CA GLN A 772 -3.72 8.83 37.60
C GLN A 772 -2.90 8.70 38.91
N HIS A 773 -1.57 8.81 38.88
CA HIS A 773 -0.74 8.72 40.09
C HIS A 773 0.32 9.84 40.24
N LEU A 774 -0.18 11.05 40.50
CA LEU A 774 0.56 12.13 41.19
C LEU A 774 -0.23 12.40 42.48
N LEU A 775 0.23 12.11 43.70
CA LEU A 775 1.56 12.22 44.31
C LEU A 775 1.92 10.94 45.12
N PRO A 776 3.16 10.72 45.61
CA PRO A 776 4.34 11.60 45.56
C PRO A 776 5.65 10.93 45.06
N THR A 777 6.46 11.69 44.33
CA THR A 777 7.93 11.64 44.50
C THR A 777 8.48 13.05 44.40
N SER A 778 9.01 13.54 45.51
CA SER A 778 9.68 14.85 45.58
C SER A 778 11.13 14.71 45.15
N VAL A 779 11.56 15.49 44.17
CA VAL A 779 12.99 15.83 44.01
C VAL A 779 13.19 17.21 44.62
N SER A 780 13.92 17.25 45.74
CA SER A 780 14.36 18.48 46.37
C SER A 780 15.76 18.84 45.89
N LEU A 781 15.93 20.03 45.34
CA LEU A 781 17.25 20.60 45.05
C LEU A 781 17.54 21.72 46.05
N GLY A 782 18.22 21.36 47.14
CA GLY A 782 18.91 22.31 48.00
C GLY A 782 20.16 22.90 47.31
N PRO A 783 20.77 23.95 47.88
CA PRO A 783 21.90 24.63 47.26
C PRO A 783 23.14 23.73 47.19
N LEU A 784 23.87 23.82 46.07
CA LEU A 784 25.21 23.25 45.95
C LEU A 784 26.14 23.87 47.02
N PRO A 785 26.95 23.08 47.73
CA PRO A 785 27.93 23.62 48.67
C PRO A 785 29.04 24.37 47.91
N SER A 786 29.41 25.54 48.43
CA SER A 786 30.51 26.35 47.92
C SER A 786 31.81 25.55 47.82
N ALA A 787 32.58 25.81 46.76
CA ALA A 787 33.88 25.19 46.56
C ALA A 787 34.83 25.42 47.76
N THR A 788 35.50 24.35 48.20
CA THR A 788 36.72 24.45 49.02
C THR A 788 37.68 23.35 48.57
N ALA A 789 38.93 23.71 48.32
CA ALA A 789 39.94 22.77 47.82
C ALA A 789 40.53 21.88 48.93
N THR A 790 41.16 20.76 48.52
CA THR A 790 42.57 20.37 48.86
C THR A 790 42.80 18.84 49.02
N THR A 791 43.78 18.32 48.27
CA THR A 791 44.57 17.06 48.42
C THR A 791 43.93 15.65 48.51
N THR A 792 44.18 14.87 47.45
CA THR A 792 44.96 13.60 47.42
C THR A 792 44.87 12.57 48.58
N ARG A 793 44.26 11.39 48.32
CA ARG A 793 44.90 10.07 48.58
C ARG A 793 44.18 8.86 47.94
N VAL A 794 44.98 7.87 47.56
CA VAL A 794 44.62 6.45 47.26
C VAL A 794 45.08 5.65 48.51
N PRO A 795 44.33 4.67 49.09
CA PRO A 795 44.16 3.32 48.48
C PRO A 795 42.91 2.45 48.84
N THR A 796 42.57 1.54 47.91
CA THR A 796 42.17 0.10 48.01
C THR A 796 41.28 -0.45 49.18
N PRO A 797 40.86 -1.75 49.24
CA PRO A 797 39.46 -2.14 49.42
C PRO A 797 39.14 -2.72 50.83
N THR A 798 37.89 -3.17 51.10
CA THR A 798 37.58 -4.49 51.76
C THR A 798 36.07 -4.77 52.01
N ARG A 799 35.67 -5.99 51.62
CA ARG A 799 34.60 -6.95 52.04
C ARG A 799 33.50 -6.60 53.08
N THR A 800 32.33 -7.20 52.80
CA THR A 800 31.14 -7.57 53.61
C THR A 800 31.41 -8.11 55.03
N PRO A 801 30.52 -7.84 56.03
CA PRO A 801 29.40 -8.78 56.38
C PRO A 801 28.07 -8.08 56.87
N THR A 802 26.96 -8.71 57.35
CA THR A 802 26.16 -9.93 57.02
C THR A 802 24.95 -10.12 58.01
N ARG A 803 23.73 -10.52 57.52
CA ARG A 803 22.49 -10.98 58.26
C ARG A 803 21.63 -9.87 58.95
N THR A 804 20.32 -10.01 59.25
CA THR A 804 19.46 -11.22 59.42
C THR A 804 17.95 -11.04 59.07
N ARG A 805 17.27 -12.18 58.80
CA ARG A 805 15.81 -12.55 58.77
C ARG A 805 14.85 -11.71 59.66
N SER A 806 13.52 -11.69 59.47
CA SER A 806 12.56 -12.73 58.99
C SER A 806 11.23 -12.06 58.50
N ALA A 807 10.14 -12.68 58.02
CA ALA A 807 9.68 -14.08 57.96
C ALA A 807 8.64 -14.31 56.80
N SER A 808 7.85 -15.39 56.86
CA SER A 808 6.64 -15.68 56.05
C SER A 808 5.52 -16.26 56.93
N PRO A 809 4.31 -16.50 56.39
CA PRO A 809 3.88 -17.91 56.33
C PRO A 809 3.21 -18.38 55.02
N THR A 810 3.42 -19.68 54.79
CA THR A 810 3.04 -20.58 53.68
C THR A 810 1.54 -20.92 53.63
N ARG A 811 0.93 -21.22 52.47
CA ARG A 811 0.70 -22.58 51.85
C ARG A 811 -0.22 -22.39 50.62
N THR A 812 -0.35 -23.20 49.57
CA THR A 812 0.30 -24.39 48.98
C THR A 812 -0.64 -24.84 47.85
N ALA A 813 -0.18 -25.03 46.60
CA ALA A 813 -0.87 -25.91 45.64
C ALA A 813 0.07 -26.51 44.57
N THR A 814 -0.16 -27.80 44.34
CA THR A 814 0.45 -28.83 43.50
C THR A 814 0.93 -28.50 42.08
N ARG A 815 1.88 -29.30 41.59
CA ARG A 815 2.62 -29.20 40.31
C ARG A 815 2.05 -30.13 39.22
N THR A 816 1.89 -29.64 37.99
CA THR A 816 1.72 -30.48 36.77
C THR A 816 2.69 -30.03 35.67
N ARG A 817 3.20 -30.98 34.86
CA ARG A 817 4.26 -30.74 33.87
C ARG A 817 3.72 -30.13 32.55
N ARG A 818 4.45 -29.15 32.00
CA ARG A 818 4.55 -28.86 30.55
C ARG A 818 6.04 -28.73 30.18
N PRO A 819 6.48 -29.17 28.98
CA PRO A 819 7.86 -29.01 28.55
C PRO A 819 8.07 -27.63 27.92
N THR A 820 9.13 -26.92 28.36
CA THR A 820 9.62 -25.71 27.68
C THR A 820 10.74 -26.10 26.73
N ILE A 821 10.56 -25.85 25.44
CA ILE A 821 11.64 -25.95 24.45
C ILE A 821 12.27 -24.55 24.35
N THR A 822 13.45 -24.39 24.95
CA THR A 822 14.28 -23.19 24.78
C THR A 822 15.29 -23.47 23.67
N LEU A 823 15.18 -22.77 22.54
CA LEU A 823 16.18 -22.82 21.46
C LEU A 823 17.25 -21.75 21.73
N THR A 824 18.36 -22.15 22.35
CA THR A 824 19.56 -21.33 22.47
C THR A 824 20.50 -21.62 21.28
N PRO A 825 20.91 -20.64 20.47
CA PRO A 825 21.84 -20.86 19.37
C PRO A 825 23.28 -21.01 19.90
N THR A 826 23.85 -22.20 19.78
CA THR A 826 25.25 -22.48 20.15
C THR A 826 26.22 -22.17 19.02
N TRP A 827 26.82 -20.98 19.05
CA TRP A 827 28.07 -20.69 18.36
C TRP A 827 29.26 -21.12 19.24
N THR A 828 30.06 -22.08 18.78
CA THR A 828 31.37 -22.39 19.35
C THR A 828 32.45 -22.35 18.28
N ARG A 829 33.61 -21.77 18.61
CA ARG A 829 34.71 -21.53 17.66
C ARG A 829 36.07 -21.83 18.30
N ARG A 830 37.01 -22.31 17.46
CA ARG A 830 38.47 -22.44 17.68
C ARG A 830 38.96 -23.64 18.54
N PRO A 831 40.24 -24.08 18.41
CA PRO A 831 41.41 -23.30 17.94
C PRO A 831 42.44 -23.91 16.95
N THR A 832 43.27 -22.98 16.42
CA THR A 832 44.70 -23.09 16.00
C THR A 832 45.19 -24.03 14.88
N ARG A 833 45.84 -23.42 13.86
CA ARG A 833 47.29 -23.58 13.59
C ARG A 833 47.87 -22.39 12.78
N THR A 834 49.13 -22.09 13.07
CA THR A 834 50.10 -21.15 12.43
C THR A 834 51.33 -22.04 12.08
N PRO A 835 52.29 -21.76 11.16
CA PRO A 835 52.84 -20.50 10.61
C PRO A 835 52.82 -20.45 9.05
N THR A 836 53.41 -19.51 8.28
CA THR A 836 54.72 -18.80 8.37
C THR A 836 54.74 -17.49 7.55
N ALA A 837 55.67 -16.58 7.87
CA ALA A 837 55.81 -15.24 7.28
C ALA A 837 56.59 -15.21 5.94
N THR A 838 56.51 -14.08 5.21
CA THR A 838 57.66 -13.34 4.64
C THR A 838 57.27 -11.95 4.07
N ARG A 839 57.88 -10.91 4.68
CA ARG A 839 58.36 -9.58 4.17
C ARG A 839 58.28 -9.35 2.64
N THR A 840 57.94 -8.16 2.11
CA THR A 840 58.78 -6.91 2.04
C THR A 840 57.91 -5.82 1.34
N ARG A 841 57.71 -4.58 1.85
CA ARG A 841 58.42 -3.30 1.49
C ARG A 841 58.52 -3.03 -0.05
N THR A 842 58.32 -1.83 -0.63
CA THR A 842 58.05 -0.43 -0.19
C THR A 842 57.59 0.40 -1.42
N SER A 843 56.85 1.51 -1.22
CA SER A 843 56.84 2.77 -2.03
C SER A 843 56.59 2.68 -3.57
N THR A 844 56.16 3.73 -4.30
CA THR A 844 56.43 5.17 -4.13
C THR A 844 55.34 6.01 -4.77
N ALA A 845 55.00 7.16 -4.17
CA ALA A 845 54.22 8.21 -4.80
C ALA A 845 55.06 9.06 -5.78
N THR A 846 54.43 9.72 -6.75
CA THR A 846 54.84 10.95 -7.48
C THR A 846 53.95 11.04 -8.72
N ARG A 847 53.37 12.15 -9.19
CA ARG A 847 53.10 13.53 -8.73
C ARG A 847 52.40 14.19 -9.94
N THR A 848 51.45 15.10 -9.70
CA THR A 848 50.85 16.02 -10.70
C THR A 848 51.92 16.89 -11.42
N PRO A 849 51.67 17.56 -12.57
CA PRO A 849 50.62 18.61 -12.68
C PRO A 849 49.98 18.92 -14.08
N SER A 850 48.96 19.80 -14.06
CA SER A 850 48.54 20.79 -15.10
C SER A 850 48.18 20.30 -16.54
N ALA A 851 47.15 20.84 -17.21
CA ALA A 851 46.84 22.27 -17.34
C ALA A 851 45.38 22.57 -17.80
N THR A 852 44.94 23.80 -17.53
CA THR A 852 43.76 24.48 -18.13
C THR A 852 44.27 25.57 -19.09
N PRO A 853 43.62 25.85 -20.24
CA PRO A 853 42.77 27.06 -20.37
C PRO A 853 41.46 26.79 -21.18
N THR A 854 40.26 27.33 -20.92
CA THR A 854 39.72 28.71 -20.79
C THR A 854 38.85 29.10 -22.00
N SER A 855 37.65 29.68 -21.76
CA SER A 855 36.74 30.35 -22.73
C SER A 855 35.94 29.40 -23.68
N THR A 856 34.69 29.66 -24.11
CA THR A 856 34.03 30.97 -24.36
C THR A 856 32.49 30.98 -24.23
N ARG A 857 31.99 32.13 -23.75
CA ARG A 857 30.65 32.76 -23.81
C ARG A 857 29.54 32.24 -24.78
N ARG A 858 28.30 32.31 -24.24
CA ARG A 858 26.97 32.41 -24.89
C ARG A 858 26.89 33.53 -25.97
N PRO A 859 25.90 33.49 -26.90
CA PRO A 859 24.72 34.35 -26.65
C PRO A 859 23.35 33.76 -27.06
N THR A 860 22.31 34.50 -26.66
CA THR A 860 20.86 34.31 -26.78
C THR A 860 20.28 34.35 -28.20
N ARG A 861 19.10 33.74 -28.39
CA ARG A 861 18.10 34.24 -29.36
C ARG A 861 16.66 33.92 -28.88
N THR A 862 15.71 34.78 -29.27
CA THR A 862 14.33 34.82 -28.77
C THR A 862 13.33 34.87 -29.93
N ARG A 863 12.06 34.51 -29.66
CA ARG A 863 10.79 34.68 -30.42
C ARG A 863 10.23 33.50 -31.25
N THR A 864 9.11 33.00 -30.71
CA THR A 864 7.82 32.56 -31.29
C THR A 864 7.28 33.40 -32.47
N PRO A 865 6.13 33.04 -33.11
CA PRO A 865 5.33 31.79 -33.01
C PRO A 865 4.90 31.17 -34.37
N LEU A 866 4.43 29.92 -34.34
CA LEU A 866 3.21 29.43 -35.01
C LEU A 866 2.73 28.15 -34.34
#